data_AF-A0A662CAU7-F1
#
_entry.id   AF-A0A662CAU7-F1
#
_cell.length_a   1.000
_cell.length_b   1.000
_cell.length_c   1.000
_cell.angle_alpha   90.00
_cell.angle_beta   90.00
_cell.angle_gamma   90.00
#
_symmetry.space_group_name_H-M   'P 1'
#
loop_
_entity.id
_entity.type
_entity.pdbx_description
1 polymer ?
#
loop_
_entity_poly.entity_id
_entity_poly.type
_entity_poly.pdbx_seq_one_letter_code
_entity_poly.pdbx_strand_id
1 'polypeptide(L)'
;QENLVTRNAVHKSAPRTLPDTYYIDKGDYCEGCNRCADVCPTNAINLNEEPWEETIQVGAIILAMGYTLTDPLELGEFGYGRYLNVVHSMQYERYVSRSGPTEGLLLRPSDNTPPKRIAWLQCIGSRDQKHPYCSSICCMYATKEAVLAKERLAGVHCQIFIMDERAFNKEYNAYFHRSTSQYGVEYTRCRISDIQEDPKTKDLIVQYPDPESGQIKEDHFDMVVLSVGVRPPSGASIVSNQLGFDLNQYGFCQTDKFNPLETSQPGIYVCGAFSSPKEIAETIIDSAGAAGDVMRMFQNKLGSSFSTREYPFLTDQDFPPEIDIQGQDPRIGVLSCRFYPTMEGIIDIDSLLEKSAGFPHVVHTENIEYGCFPEGLQQIKDSIKKHKLNRVVVAACSHRTHESLFQKTVREAGLNSYLMEMVNLRGFAAWVHPHQAELASRKGLELVRVGVGRAAELEPIYKSSIPPHSRALVIGGGVSGMTAALSIADSGYDVVLLERGEYLGGNLQKVHFLVEGDNPNKLLRDLVNSIIVHEHITVMTRTEILNHDGHVGAYHATLQHHDGSLSEISHGVTIVATGGQESRVTHYLLGEHPASITQLELEDKLAHHIDEVTDLKQVVMIQCVKPEEETYEYCSRICCISTIKNAIRLKTINPDCQVTVLYKDIITYGFREQYYTKARERGVVFVRYDDNHLPIVESNNGNIIVTLTEQMLDREMILHPDLLVLSTSIQPSSGTKELAKLLKVPI
;
A
#
# COMPACT_ATOMS: atom_id res chain seq x y z
N GLN A 1 11.72 15.65 -14.29
CA GLN A 1 12.24 14.55 -13.46
C GLN A 1 12.78 13.45 -14.35
N GLU A 2 12.02 12.90 -15.31
CA GLU A 2 12.52 11.79 -16.16
C GLU A 2 13.16 12.19 -17.51
N ASN A 3 13.63 13.44 -17.66
CA ASN A 3 14.23 13.98 -18.89
C ASN A 3 13.40 13.80 -20.19
N LEU A 4 12.08 13.64 -20.07
CA LEU A 4 11.17 13.45 -21.21
C LEU A 4 10.81 14.75 -21.95
N VAL A 5 10.92 15.90 -21.27
CA VAL A 5 10.57 17.22 -21.81
C VAL A 5 11.52 18.28 -21.27
N THR A 6 11.72 19.31 -22.08
CA THR A 6 12.33 20.56 -21.63
C THR A 6 11.28 21.39 -20.87
N ARG A 7 11.76 22.17 -19.91
CA ARG A 7 10.91 23.07 -19.09
C ARG A 7 11.56 24.44 -19.02
N ASN A 8 10.74 25.47 -18.86
CA ASN A 8 11.25 26.82 -18.63
C ASN A 8 11.94 26.90 -17.26
N ALA A 9 12.87 27.85 -17.09
CA ALA A 9 13.52 28.09 -15.79
C ALA A 9 12.48 28.38 -14.69
N VAL A 10 11.44 29.16 -15.00
CA VAL A 10 10.27 29.38 -14.14
C VAL A 10 9.19 28.36 -14.47
N HIS A 11 8.88 27.46 -13.54
CA HIS A 11 7.92 26.38 -13.75
C HIS A 11 7.37 25.82 -12.43
N LYS A 12 6.32 25.01 -12.52
CA LYS A 12 5.83 24.17 -11.41
C LYS A 12 6.52 22.81 -11.45
N SER A 13 6.72 22.18 -10.30
CA SER A 13 7.29 20.82 -10.21
C SER A 13 6.40 19.78 -10.91
N ALA A 14 5.08 19.95 -10.79
CA ALA A 14 4.05 19.18 -11.47
C ALA A 14 2.77 20.04 -11.63
N PRO A 15 1.85 19.69 -12.57
CA PRO A 15 0.61 20.45 -12.77
C PRO A 15 -0.29 20.56 -11.53
N ARG A 16 -0.16 19.64 -10.57
CA ARG A 16 -0.94 19.59 -9.32
C ARG A 16 -0.04 19.63 -8.08
N THR A 17 1.08 20.37 -8.15
CA THR A 17 1.98 20.51 -7.00
C THR A 17 1.25 21.17 -5.83
N LEU A 18 1.61 20.77 -4.61
CA LEU A 18 1.16 21.41 -3.37
C LEU A 18 2.39 21.75 -2.52
N PRO A 19 2.60 23.02 -2.14
CA PRO A 19 1.77 24.19 -2.47
C PRO A 19 1.74 24.48 -3.98
N ASP A 20 0.64 25.07 -4.48
CA ASP A 20 0.46 25.37 -5.90
C ASP A 20 1.29 26.59 -6.33
N THR A 21 2.61 26.43 -6.30
CA THR A 21 3.57 27.53 -6.40
C THR A 21 4.57 27.26 -7.51
N TYR A 22 4.97 28.33 -8.20
CA TYR A 22 6.08 28.30 -9.16
C TYR A 22 7.40 28.44 -8.41
N TYR A 23 8.44 27.79 -8.92
CA TYR A 23 9.80 28.05 -8.49
C TYR A 23 10.68 28.45 -9.68
N ILE A 24 11.77 29.15 -9.39
CA ILE A 24 12.74 29.63 -10.38
C ILE A 24 14.03 28.86 -10.17
N ASP A 25 14.36 28.04 -11.15
CA ASP A 25 15.60 27.28 -11.16
C ASP A 25 16.70 28.10 -11.85
N LYS A 26 17.58 28.70 -11.04
CA LYS A 26 18.66 29.62 -11.48
C LYS A 26 19.91 28.86 -11.96
N GLY A 27 19.73 27.84 -12.78
CA GLY A 27 20.84 27.17 -13.47
C GLY A 27 21.38 28.00 -14.66
N ASP A 28 22.36 27.45 -15.39
CA ASP A 28 23.00 28.11 -16.55
C ASP A 28 22.02 28.48 -17.68
N TYR A 29 20.83 27.89 -17.71
CA TYR A 29 19.73 28.20 -18.63
C TYR A 29 18.88 29.40 -18.22
N CYS A 30 19.06 29.94 -17.01
CA CYS A 30 18.39 31.16 -16.56
C CYS A 30 19.26 32.37 -16.92
N GLU A 31 18.94 33.05 -18.02
CA GLU A 31 19.73 34.20 -18.54
C GLU A 31 19.62 35.49 -17.71
N GLY A 32 18.93 35.47 -16.56
CA GLY A 32 18.70 36.68 -15.76
C GLY A 32 17.89 37.77 -16.49
N CYS A 33 17.06 37.39 -17.46
CA CYS A 33 16.38 38.33 -18.37
C CYS A 33 15.21 39.11 -17.74
N ASN A 34 14.86 38.86 -16.47
CA ASN A 34 13.76 39.48 -15.70
C ASN A 34 12.33 39.37 -16.26
N ARG A 35 12.15 38.81 -17.47
CA ARG A 35 10.83 38.71 -18.14
C ARG A 35 9.75 38.04 -17.30
N CYS A 36 10.11 37.06 -16.47
CA CYS A 36 9.15 36.39 -15.61
C CYS A 36 8.56 37.33 -14.55
N ALA A 37 9.38 38.24 -13.99
CA ALA A 37 8.93 39.25 -13.03
C ALA A 37 8.01 40.27 -13.72
N ASP A 38 8.38 40.72 -14.93
CA ASP A 38 7.61 41.72 -15.69
C ASP A 38 6.18 41.28 -16.00
N VAL A 39 5.96 39.98 -16.22
CA VAL A 39 4.64 39.41 -16.57
C VAL A 39 3.88 38.87 -15.35
N CYS A 40 4.46 38.88 -14.15
CA CYS A 40 3.85 38.32 -12.95
C CYS A 40 2.72 39.23 -12.44
N PRO A 41 1.43 38.83 -12.57
CA PRO A 41 0.31 39.72 -12.25
C PRO A 41 0.22 40.05 -10.74
N THR A 42 0.77 39.19 -9.89
CA THR A 42 0.78 39.35 -8.44
C THR A 42 2.05 40.03 -7.92
N ASN A 43 3.02 40.34 -8.79
CA ASN A 43 4.35 40.84 -8.42
C ASN A 43 5.05 39.98 -7.34
N ALA A 44 4.80 38.67 -7.33
CA ALA A 44 5.32 37.75 -6.31
C ALA A 44 6.80 37.36 -6.52
N ILE A 45 7.37 37.62 -7.70
CA ILE A 45 8.72 37.15 -8.05
C ILE A 45 9.78 38.09 -7.50
N ASN A 46 10.61 37.59 -6.57
CA ASN A 46 11.81 38.26 -6.10
C ASN A 46 13.07 37.54 -6.62
N LEU A 47 13.66 38.04 -7.71
CA LEU A 47 14.86 37.44 -8.31
C LEU A 47 16.13 37.65 -7.47
N ASN A 48 16.10 38.54 -6.47
CA ASN A 48 17.21 38.80 -5.57
C ASN A 48 17.06 38.07 -4.23
N GLU A 49 16.06 37.20 -4.08
CA GLU A 49 15.92 36.39 -2.88
C GLU A 49 17.12 35.46 -2.73
N GLU A 50 17.77 35.54 -1.56
CA GLU A 50 18.90 34.72 -1.18
C GLU A 50 18.43 33.57 -0.27
N PRO A 51 19.12 32.40 -0.31
CA PRO A 51 18.89 31.36 0.68
C PRO A 51 19.09 31.93 2.09
N TRP A 52 18.17 31.61 3.00
CA TRP A 52 18.25 31.99 4.40
C TRP A 52 18.26 30.74 5.26
N GLU A 53 18.86 30.85 6.43
CA GLU A 53 18.92 29.77 7.40
C GLU A 53 17.93 30.05 8.52
N GLU A 54 17.13 29.04 8.88
CA GLU A 54 16.27 29.08 10.06
C GLU A 54 16.84 28.16 11.14
N THR A 55 16.84 28.65 12.38
CA THR A 55 17.09 27.78 13.54
C THR A 55 15.75 27.42 14.17
N ILE A 56 15.37 26.15 14.04
CA ILE A 56 14.20 25.58 14.71
C ILE A 56 14.64 24.65 15.86
N GLN A 57 13.89 24.67 16.96
CA GLN A 57 14.09 23.75 18.07
C GLN A 57 13.06 22.64 18.01
N VAL A 58 13.51 21.39 17.87
CA VAL A 58 12.64 20.22 17.75
C VAL A 58 13.03 19.15 18.77
N GLY A 59 12.04 18.41 19.27
CA GLY A 59 12.26 17.30 20.20
C GLY A 59 12.49 15.94 19.53
N ALA A 60 12.02 15.79 18.28
CA ALA A 60 12.15 14.57 17.49
C ALA A 60 12.23 14.90 15.99
N ILE A 61 12.86 14.01 15.21
CA ILE A 61 12.98 14.10 13.75
C ILE A 61 12.44 12.81 13.14
N ILE A 62 11.60 12.91 12.10
CA ILE A 62 11.14 11.75 11.31
C ILE A 62 11.72 11.85 9.90
N LEU A 63 12.52 10.86 9.51
CA LEU A 63 13.16 10.75 8.21
C LEU A 63 12.22 10.08 7.21
N ALA A 64 11.58 10.88 6.36
CA ALA A 64 10.68 10.43 5.29
C ALA A 64 11.25 10.70 3.89
N MET A 65 12.55 10.47 3.70
CA MET A 65 13.32 10.87 2.51
C MET A 65 12.97 10.08 1.23
N GLY A 66 12.20 9.00 1.34
CA GLY A 66 11.83 8.16 0.19
C GLY A 66 12.99 7.33 -0.35
N TYR A 67 13.10 7.27 -1.68
CA TYR A 67 14.08 6.44 -2.40
C TYR A 67 14.47 7.10 -3.72
N THR A 68 15.53 6.60 -4.36
CA THR A 68 15.87 6.92 -5.76
C THR A 68 15.77 5.69 -6.64
N LEU A 69 15.70 5.85 -7.95
CA LEU A 69 15.66 4.72 -8.89
C LEU A 69 17.08 4.22 -9.18
N THR A 70 17.21 2.93 -9.47
CA THR A 70 18.37 2.41 -10.18
C THR A 70 18.54 3.20 -11.48
N ASP A 71 19.76 3.66 -11.78
CA ASP A 71 20.11 4.19 -13.10
C ASP A 71 20.30 3.02 -14.10
N PRO A 72 19.39 2.84 -15.08
CA PRO A 72 19.52 1.77 -16.06
C PRO A 72 20.69 1.98 -17.04
N LEU A 73 21.34 3.16 -17.08
CA LEU A 73 22.59 3.35 -17.84
C LEU A 73 23.74 2.48 -17.30
N GLU A 74 23.69 2.06 -16.04
CA GLU A 74 24.66 1.12 -15.47
C GLU A 74 24.54 -0.30 -16.08
N LEU A 75 23.41 -0.61 -16.74
CA LEU A 75 23.06 -1.91 -17.29
C LEU A 75 22.99 -1.82 -18.83
N GLY A 76 24.14 -1.52 -19.45
CA GLY A 76 24.26 -1.22 -20.87
C GLY A 76 23.80 -2.35 -21.81
N GLU A 77 23.73 -3.58 -21.32
CA GLU A 77 23.18 -4.74 -22.03
C GLU A 77 21.70 -4.57 -22.43
N PHE A 78 20.94 -3.77 -21.69
CA PHE A 78 19.54 -3.49 -22.01
C PHE A 78 19.36 -2.29 -22.96
N GLY A 79 20.44 -1.63 -23.36
CA GLY A 79 20.40 -0.59 -24.39
C GLY A 79 19.64 0.68 -24.03
N TYR A 80 19.32 0.92 -22.75
CA TYR A 80 18.74 2.19 -22.32
C TYR A 80 19.67 3.37 -22.64
N GLY A 81 19.11 4.47 -23.16
CA GLY A 81 19.88 5.62 -23.66
C GLY A 81 20.52 5.41 -25.04
N ARG A 82 20.60 4.16 -25.53
CA ARG A 82 21.06 3.81 -26.87
C ARG A 82 19.89 3.55 -27.84
N TYR A 83 18.88 2.80 -27.40
CA TYR A 83 17.69 2.47 -28.17
C TYR A 83 16.52 3.32 -27.68
N LEU A 84 15.91 4.09 -28.58
CA LEU A 84 14.85 5.06 -28.22
C LEU A 84 13.61 4.37 -27.63
N ASN A 85 13.32 3.15 -28.08
CA ASN A 85 12.14 2.39 -27.65
C ASN A 85 12.36 1.60 -26.35
N VAL A 86 13.55 1.68 -25.74
CA VAL A 86 13.82 1.18 -24.39
C VAL A 86 13.60 2.31 -23.41
N VAL A 87 12.58 2.19 -22.57
CA VAL A 87 12.25 3.15 -21.51
C VAL A 87 12.24 2.45 -20.16
N HIS A 88 12.35 3.18 -19.06
CA HIS A 88 12.15 2.59 -17.74
C HIS A 88 10.72 2.82 -17.22
N SER A 89 10.31 2.04 -16.21
CA SER A 89 8.94 2.06 -15.65
C SER A 89 8.45 3.46 -15.28
N MET A 90 9.27 4.27 -14.61
CA MET A 90 8.87 5.65 -14.28
C MET A 90 8.69 6.57 -15.50
N GLN A 91 9.42 6.37 -16.61
CA GLN A 91 9.12 7.08 -17.86
C GLN A 91 7.81 6.60 -18.47
N TYR A 92 7.59 5.29 -18.45
CA TYR A 92 6.33 4.70 -18.91
C TYR A 92 5.13 5.27 -18.13
N GLU A 93 5.22 5.35 -16.79
CA GLU A 93 4.22 6.02 -15.93
C GLU A 93 3.95 7.46 -16.37
N ARG A 94 5.00 8.21 -16.75
CA ARG A 94 4.83 9.56 -17.29
C ARG A 94 4.14 9.55 -18.64
N TYR A 95 4.43 8.63 -19.55
CA TYR A 95 3.73 8.51 -20.84
C TYR A 95 2.25 8.16 -20.66
N VAL A 96 1.93 7.24 -19.76
CA VAL A 96 0.53 6.89 -19.50
C VAL A 96 -0.17 7.88 -18.58
N SER A 97 0.53 8.85 -17.99
CA SER A 97 -0.11 9.90 -17.20
C SER A 97 -0.80 10.93 -18.09
N ARG A 98 -2.06 11.28 -17.79
CA ARG A 98 -2.74 12.42 -18.45
C ARG A 98 -2.07 13.77 -18.19
N SER A 99 -1.39 13.88 -17.05
CA SER A 99 -0.54 15.04 -16.73
C SER A 99 0.89 14.89 -17.24
N GLY A 100 1.12 13.84 -18.04
CA GLY A 100 2.37 13.47 -18.66
C GLY A 100 2.67 14.26 -19.92
N PRO A 101 3.89 14.12 -20.46
CA PRO A 101 4.30 14.83 -21.67
C PRO A 101 3.56 14.37 -22.93
N THR A 102 2.96 13.18 -22.92
CA THR A 102 2.18 12.63 -24.03
C THR A 102 0.68 12.68 -23.76
N GLU A 103 0.25 13.37 -22.70
CA GLU A 103 -1.16 13.50 -22.29
C GLU A 103 -1.91 12.17 -22.07
N GLY A 104 -1.16 11.10 -21.80
CA GLY A 104 -1.68 9.74 -21.61
C GLY A 104 -1.73 8.91 -22.90
N LEU A 105 -1.29 9.44 -24.04
CA LEU A 105 -1.11 8.71 -25.28
C LEU A 105 0.15 7.85 -25.18
N LEU A 106 -0.02 6.54 -25.33
CA LEU A 106 1.09 5.59 -25.30
C LEU A 106 1.63 5.41 -26.72
N LEU A 107 2.76 6.05 -27.00
CA LEU A 107 3.41 6.09 -28.31
C LEU A 107 4.87 5.64 -28.19
N ARG A 108 5.39 4.98 -29.23
CA ARG A 108 6.80 4.64 -29.38
C ARG A 108 7.65 5.91 -29.50
N PRO A 109 8.71 6.09 -28.70
CA PRO A 109 9.58 7.27 -28.80
C PRO A 109 10.28 7.42 -30.16
N SER A 110 10.54 6.34 -30.89
CA SER A 110 11.25 6.41 -32.17
C SER A 110 10.47 7.06 -33.30
N ASP A 111 9.14 6.87 -33.34
CA ASP A 111 8.32 7.22 -34.50
C ASP A 111 6.92 7.78 -34.14
N ASN A 112 6.61 7.92 -32.85
CA ASN A 112 5.32 8.38 -32.32
C ASN A 112 4.11 7.53 -32.77
N THR A 113 4.31 6.25 -33.06
CA THR A 113 3.22 5.32 -33.37
C THR A 113 2.80 4.51 -32.14
N PRO A 114 1.52 4.09 -32.01
CA PRO A 114 1.11 3.23 -30.92
C PRO A 114 1.79 1.85 -30.97
N PRO A 115 2.45 1.38 -29.89
CA PRO A 115 3.07 0.06 -29.87
C PRO A 115 2.00 -1.04 -29.88
N LYS A 116 2.23 -2.08 -30.68
CA LYS A 116 1.40 -3.29 -30.74
C LYS A 116 1.93 -4.40 -29.84
N ARG A 117 3.22 -4.42 -29.54
CA ARG A 117 3.88 -5.40 -28.67
C ARG A 117 4.78 -4.69 -27.67
N ILE A 118 4.53 -4.88 -26.38
CA ILE A 118 5.32 -4.28 -25.29
C ILE A 118 5.83 -5.38 -24.36
N ALA A 119 7.12 -5.33 -24.06
CA ALA A 119 7.77 -6.21 -23.09
C ALA A 119 8.15 -5.45 -21.82
N TRP A 120 7.93 -6.05 -20.64
CA TRP A 120 8.47 -5.55 -19.37
C TRP A 120 9.55 -6.49 -18.86
N LEU A 121 10.72 -5.95 -18.53
CA LEU A 121 11.81 -6.73 -17.96
C LEU A 121 11.90 -6.49 -16.45
N GLN A 122 11.74 -7.54 -15.66
CA GLN A 122 11.78 -7.45 -14.20
C GLN A 122 13.19 -7.45 -13.62
N CYS A 123 13.29 -6.98 -12.38
CA CYS A 123 14.50 -7.03 -11.56
C CYS A 123 15.69 -6.25 -12.15
N ILE A 124 15.43 -5.13 -12.83
CA ILE A 124 16.48 -4.27 -13.38
C ILE A 124 17.13 -3.49 -12.24
N GLY A 125 18.39 -3.79 -11.93
CA GLY A 125 19.12 -3.22 -10.79
C GLY A 125 18.66 -3.73 -9.43
N SER A 126 18.11 -4.94 -9.36
CA SER A 126 17.71 -5.62 -8.13
C SER A 126 17.90 -7.12 -8.29
N ARG A 127 18.10 -7.82 -7.17
CA ARG A 127 18.38 -9.28 -7.19
C ARG A 127 19.54 -9.58 -8.16
N ASP A 128 20.56 -8.73 -8.12
CA ASP A 128 21.79 -8.84 -8.88
C ASP A 128 23.00 -8.89 -7.93
N GLN A 129 24.21 -9.06 -8.47
CA GLN A 129 25.42 -9.21 -7.65
C GLN A 129 25.77 -7.93 -6.86
N LYS A 130 25.48 -6.75 -7.40
CA LYS A 130 25.76 -5.45 -6.76
C LYS A 130 24.65 -5.08 -5.77
N HIS A 131 23.42 -5.55 -6.01
CA HIS A 131 22.22 -5.22 -5.26
C HIS A 131 21.42 -6.50 -4.95
N PRO A 132 21.85 -7.29 -3.96
CA PRO A 132 21.30 -8.61 -3.66
C PRO A 132 20.00 -8.53 -2.84
N TYR A 133 19.20 -7.49 -3.07
CA TYR A 133 17.90 -7.27 -2.43
C TYR A 133 16.80 -7.09 -3.47
N CYS A 134 15.57 -7.34 -3.05
CA CYS A 134 14.39 -7.12 -3.88
C CYS A 134 13.82 -5.73 -3.65
N SER A 135 13.40 -5.07 -4.73
CA SER A 135 12.77 -3.75 -4.67
C SER A 135 11.31 -3.76 -4.19
N SER A 136 10.74 -4.95 -3.93
CA SER A 136 9.38 -5.17 -3.38
C SER A 136 8.19 -4.69 -4.24
N ILE A 137 8.37 -3.73 -5.15
CA ILE A 137 7.27 -3.06 -5.86
C ILE A 137 7.22 -3.37 -7.37
N CYS A 138 8.31 -3.85 -7.97
CA CYS A 138 8.48 -3.90 -9.42
C CYS A 138 7.56 -4.86 -10.17
N CYS A 139 7.31 -6.04 -9.59
CA CYS A 139 6.38 -7.01 -10.18
C CYS A 139 4.98 -6.38 -10.32
N MET A 140 4.53 -5.63 -9.31
CA MET A 140 3.16 -5.13 -9.24
C MET A 140 2.95 -3.86 -10.05
N TYR A 141 3.92 -2.94 -10.07
CA TYR A 141 3.78 -1.79 -10.98
C TYR A 141 3.81 -2.23 -12.45
N ALA A 142 4.59 -3.26 -12.81
CA ALA A 142 4.66 -3.73 -14.18
C ALA A 142 3.37 -4.45 -14.60
N THR A 143 2.79 -5.28 -13.73
CA THR A 143 1.45 -5.83 -13.92
C THR A 143 0.42 -4.73 -14.13
N LYS A 144 0.46 -3.67 -13.30
CA LYS A 144 -0.42 -2.51 -13.45
C LYS A 144 -0.21 -1.78 -14.78
N GLU A 145 1.04 -1.49 -15.15
CA GLU A 145 1.40 -0.85 -16.41
C GLU A 145 0.92 -1.67 -17.63
N ALA A 146 1.10 -2.98 -17.61
CA ALA A 146 0.63 -3.86 -18.68
C ALA A 146 -0.91 -3.90 -18.79
N VAL A 147 -1.62 -3.94 -17.66
CA VAL A 147 -3.10 -3.83 -17.65
C VAL A 147 -3.54 -2.47 -18.20
N LEU A 148 -2.88 -1.37 -17.81
CA LEU A 148 -3.16 -0.03 -18.35
C LEU A 148 -2.90 0.05 -19.86
N ALA A 149 -1.87 -0.65 -20.38
CA ALA A 149 -1.63 -0.75 -21.81
C ALA A 149 -2.82 -1.44 -22.52
N LYS A 150 -3.27 -2.58 -21.99
CA LYS A 150 -4.42 -3.36 -22.51
C LYS A 150 -5.72 -2.56 -22.51
N GLU A 151 -5.94 -1.73 -21.50
CA GLU A 151 -7.13 -0.87 -21.40
C GLU A 151 -7.12 0.29 -22.42
N ARG A 152 -5.94 0.70 -22.89
CA ARG A 152 -5.77 1.88 -23.75
C ARG A 152 -5.52 1.57 -25.21
N LEU A 153 -4.85 0.46 -25.49
CA LEU A 153 -4.45 0.07 -26.83
C LEU A 153 -5.18 -1.21 -27.22
N ALA A 154 -6.12 -1.08 -28.17
CA ALA A 154 -6.87 -2.22 -28.67
C ALA A 154 -5.93 -3.25 -29.33
N GLY A 155 -5.98 -4.49 -28.85
CA GLY A 155 -5.21 -5.60 -29.42
C GLY A 155 -3.70 -5.59 -29.09
N VAL A 156 -3.23 -4.74 -28.17
CA VAL A 156 -1.83 -4.75 -27.76
C VAL A 156 -1.46 -6.10 -27.10
N HIS A 157 -0.31 -6.63 -27.47
CA HIS A 157 0.34 -7.76 -26.81
C HIS A 157 1.24 -7.22 -25.70
N CYS A 158 1.12 -7.79 -24.49
CA CYS A 158 1.86 -7.37 -23.32
C CYS A 158 2.45 -8.61 -22.66
N GLN A 159 3.78 -8.62 -22.54
CA GLN A 159 4.52 -9.74 -21.98
C GLN A 159 5.48 -9.25 -20.90
N ILE A 160 5.46 -9.91 -19.74
CA ILE A 160 6.30 -9.58 -18.60
C ILE A 160 7.29 -10.72 -18.37
N PHE A 161 8.58 -10.40 -18.48
CA PHE A 161 9.69 -11.34 -18.24
C PHE A 161 10.13 -11.23 -16.78
N ILE A 162 9.91 -12.30 -16.01
CA ILE A 162 10.02 -12.32 -14.55
C ILE A 162 10.77 -13.55 -14.04
N MET A 163 11.45 -13.47 -12.89
CA MET A 163 12.04 -14.66 -12.25
C MET A 163 11.05 -15.38 -11.34
N ASP A 164 10.43 -14.63 -10.43
CA ASP A 164 9.42 -15.10 -9.48
C ASP A 164 8.31 -14.06 -9.37
N GLU A 165 7.05 -14.50 -9.30
CA GLU A 165 5.92 -13.65 -8.93
C GLU A 165 6.05 -13.19 -7.46
N ARG A 166 6.08 -11.88 -7.23
CA ARG A 166 6.12 -11.29 -5.87
C ARG A 166 4.90 -10.45 -5.55
N ALA A 167 3.73 -11.04 -5.75
CA ALA A 167 2.42 -10.45 -5.47
C ALA A 167 1.98 -10.73 -4.01
N PHE A 168 2.71 -10.20 -3.03
CA PHE A 168 2.62 -10.66 -1.63
C PHE A 168 1.70 -9.88 -0.70
N ASN A 169 1.27 -8.68 -1.09
CA ASN A 169 0.45 -7.82 -0.25
C ASN A 169 -1.05 -8.12 -0.45
N LYS A 170 -1.91 -7.50 0.37
CA LYS A 170 -3.36 -7.71 0.32
C LYS A 170 -3.88 -7.47 -1.11
N GLU A 171 -4.64 -8.45 -1.64
CA GLU A 171 -5.24 -8.45 -2.99
C GLU A 171 -4.26 -8.46 -4.17
N TYR A 172 -2.95 -8.48 -3.95
CA TYR A 172 -1.97 -8.42 -5.05
C TYR A 172 -1.97 -9.69 -5.90
N ASN A 173 -2.01 -10.86 -5.27
CA ASN A 173 -2.06 -12.14 -5.98
C ASN A 173 -3.35 -12.26 -6.82
N ALA A 174 -4.50 -11.88 -6.26
CA ALA A 174 -5.75 -11.80 -7.02
C ALA A 174 -5.68 -10.81 -8.20
N TYR A 175 -5.02 -9.66 -8.03
CA TYR A 175 -4.81 -8.71 -9.14
C TYR A 175 -3.88 -9.27 -10.22
N PHE A 176 -2.83 -9.97 -9.83
CA PHE A 176 -1.91 -10.65 -10.74
C PHE A 176 -2.65 -11.72 -11.56
N HIS A 177 -3.41 -12.62 -10.92
CA HIS A 177 -4.21 -13.63 -11.63
C HIS A 177 -5.27 -13.00 -12.55
N ARG A 178 -5.92 -11.92 -12.12
CA ARG A 178 -6.87 -11.16 -12.95
C ARG A 178 -6.19 -10.55 -14.19
N SER A 179 -4.94 -10.10 -14.08
CA SER A 179 -4.20 -9.56 -15.23
C SER A 179 -4.03 -10.58 -16.36
N THR A 180 -3.83 -11.85 -16.00
CA THR A 180 -3.73 -12.94 -16.98
C THR A 180 -5.11 -13.34 -17.50
N SER A 181 -6.04 -13.68 -16.60
CA SER A 181 -7.33 -14.28 -16.98
C SER A 181 -8.30 -13.32 -17.67
N GLN A 182 -8.29 -12.04 -17.29
CA GLN A 182 -9.22 -11.04 -17.84
C GLN A 182 -8.59 -10.16 -18.91
N TYR A 183 -7.30 -9.81 -18.78
CA TYR A 183 -6.63 -8.86 -19.68
C TYR A 183 -5.64 -9.53 -20.65
N GLY A 184 -5.33 -10.83 -20.47
CA GLY A 184 -4.40 -11.55 -21.33
C GLY A 184 -2.98 -10.98 -21.29
N VAL A 185 -2.51 -10.58 -20.09
CA VAL A 185 -1.09 -10.28 -19.85
C VAL A 185 -0.34 -11.60 -19.76
N GLU A 186 0.72 -11.74 -20.55
CA GLU A 186 1.55 -12.94 -20.57
C GLU A 186 2.73 -12.78 -19.60
N TYR A 187 3.06 -13.85 -18.89
CA TYR A 187 4.21 -13.89 -17.98
C TYR A 187 5.16 -14.99 -18.41
N THR A 188 6.42 -14.63 -18.66
CA THR A 188 7.46 -15.56 -19.06
C THR A 188 8.52 -15.62 -17.97
N ARG A 189 8.76 -16.83 -17.45
CA ARG A 189 9.70 -17.03 -16.36
C ARG A 189 11.14 -17.11 -16.86
N CYS A 190 11.80 -15.96 -16.97
CA CYS A 190 13.22 -15.87 -17.26
C CYS A 190 13.77 -14.49 -16.89
N ARG A 191 15.09 -14.41 -16.76
CA ARG A 191 15.82 -13.14 -16.73
C ARG A 191 16.46 -12.93 -18.09
N ILE A 192 16.10 -11.84 -18.76
CA ILE A 192 16.66 -11.48 -20.06
C ILE A 192 18.15 -11.11 -19.92
N SER A 193 18.96 -11.57 -20.86
CA SER A 193 20.41 -11.32 -20.92
C SER A 193 20.75 -9.94 -21.47
N ASP A 194 20.14 -9.58 -22.61
CA ASP A 194 20.43 -8.39 -23.38
C ASP A 194 19.24 -8.05 -24.31
N ILE A 195 19.29 -6.85 -24.89
CA ILE A 195 18.34 -6.39 -25.92
C ILE A 195 19.15 -5.96 -27.14
N GLN A 196 18.64 -6.29 -28.33
CA GLN A 196 19.16 -5.79 -29.61
C GLN A 196 18.09 -4.96 -30.32
N GLU A 197 18.48 -4.08 -31.25
CA GLU A 197 17.55 -3.26 -32.04
C GLU A 197 17.70 -3.60 -33.51
N ASP A 198 16.58 -3.82 -34.23
CA ASP A 198 16.58 -3.84 -35.69
C ASP A 198 16.84 -2.41 -36.21
N PRO A 199 17.94 -2.17 -36.95
CA PRO A 199 18.31 -0.83 -37.38
C PRO A 199 17.32 -0.20 -38.37
N LYS A 200 16.48 -1.00 -39.04
CA LYS A 200 15.48 -0.53 -40.02
C LYS A 200 14.16 -0.20 -39.36
N THR A 201 13.62 -1.11 -38.55
CA THR A 201 12.28 -0.94 -37.94
C THR A 201 12.32 -0.26 -36.59
N LYS A 202 13.49 -0.25 -35.93
CA LYS A 202 13.66 0.18 -34.54
C LYS A 202 12.91 -0.68 -33.53
N ASP A 203 12.52 -1.89 -33.94
CA ASP A 203 11.95 -2.87 -33.02
C ASP A 203 13.07 -3.51 -32.19
N LEU A 204 12.70 -3.93 -30.98
CA LEU A 204 13.59 -4.49 -29.99
C LEU A 204 13.48 -6.00 -30.00
N ILE A 205 14.62 -6.65 -30.20
CA ILE A 205 14.76 -8.10 -30.30
C ILE A 205 15.14 -8.62 -28.93
N VAL A 206 14.34 -9.55 -28.40
CA VAL A 206 14.54 -10.18 -27.10
C VAL A 206 14.62 -11.69 -27.30
N GLN A 207 15.69 -12.30 -26.80
CA GLN A 207 15.90 -13.75 -26.81
C GLN A 207 15.61 -14.35 -25.44
N TYR A 208 14.83 -15.42 -25.41
CA TYR A 208 14.47 -16.11 -24.17
C TYR A 208 14.09 -17.56 -24.42
N PRO A 209 14.19 -18.45 -23.42
CA PRO A 209 13.74 -19.82 -23.56
C PRO A 209 12.21 -19.87 -23.68
N ASP A 210 11.73 -20.53 -24.72
CA ASP A 210 10.32 -20.82 -24.94
C ASP A 210 9.81 -21.73 -23.79
N PRO A 211 8.72 -21.34 -23.09
CA PRO A 211 8.25 -22.10 -21.93
C PRO A 211 7.76 -23.52 -22.24
N GLU A 212 7.32 -23.79 -23.48
CA GLU A 212 6.78 -25.11 -23.86
C GLU A 212 7.87 -26.05 -24.38
N SER A 213 8.76 -25.53 -25.22
CA SER A 213 9.77 -26.32 -25.92
C SER A 213 11.17 -26.27 -25.29
N GLY A 214 11.42 -25.31 -24.39
CA GLY A 214 12.74 -25.06 -23.78
C GLY A 214 13.79 -24.51 -24.75
N GLN A 215 13.46 -24.34 -26.03
CA GLN A 215 14.39 -23.79 -27.04
C GLN A 215 14.46 -22.27 -26.94
N ILE A 216 15.60 -21.69 -27.29
CA ILE A 216 15.71 -20.23 -27.36
C ILE A 216 14.85 -19.72 -28.52
N LYS A 217 13.88 -18.88 -28.19
CA LYS A 217 13.03 -18.15 -29.11
C LYS A 217 13.49 -16.69 -29.17
N GLU A 218 13.37 -16.11 -30.36
CA GLU A 218 13.57 -14.70 -30.61
C GLU A 218 12.22 -14.06 -30.97
N ASP A 219 11.84 -13.02 -30.23
CA ASP A 219 10.64 -12.22 -30.52
C ASP A 219 11.00 -10.73 -30.64
N HIS A 220 10.22 -10.03 -31.47
CA HIS A 220 10.34 -8.59 -31.67
C HIS A 220 9.27 -7.83 -30.88
N PHE A 221 9.65 -6.71 -30.27
CA PHE A 221 8.78 -5.82 -29.51
C PHE A 221 8.92 -4.38 -29.99
N ASP A 222 7.80 -3.66 -30.03
CA ASP A 222 7.78 -2.25 -30.43
C ASP A 222 8.38 -1.34 -29.33
N MET A 223 8.27 -1.77 -28.08
CA MET A 223 8.72 -1.07 -26.88
C MET A 223 9.14 -2.07 -25.80
N VAL A 224 10.22 -1.76 -25.09
CA VAL A 224 10.63 -2.49 -23.88
C VAL A 224 10.66 -1.53 -22.71
N VAL A 225 10.02 -1.94 -21.61
CA VAL A 225 9.96 -1.23 -20.35
C VAL A 225 10.84 -1.92 -19.32
N LEU A 226 11.92 -1.25 -18.90
CA LEU A 226 12.80 -1.71 -17.83
C LEU A 226 12.15 -1.43 -16.48
N SER A 227 11.77 -2.49 -15.76
CA SER A 227 11.23 -2.38 -14.41
C SER A 227 12.39 -2.16 -13.43
N VAL A 228 12.82 -0.89 -13.34
CA VAL A 228 13.94 -0.45 -12.50
C VAL A 228 13.64 -0.57 -11.01
N GLY A 229 14.66 -1.02 -10.27
CA GLY A 229 14.64 -1.15 -8.83
C GLY A 229 14.80 0.17 -8.08
N VAL A 230 14.77 0.05 -6.75
CA VAL A 230 14.93 1.17 -5.81
C VAL A 230 16.31 1.18 -5.16
N ARG A 231 16.78 2.38 -4.89
CA ARG A 231 18.05 2.75 -4.26
C ARG A 231 17.78 3.66 -3.07
N PRO A 232 18.72 3.75 -2.11
CA PRO A 232 18.60 4.75 -1.04
C PRO A 232 18.48 6.18 -1.62
N PRO A 233 17.86 7.11 -0.89
CA PRO A 233 17.70 8.48 -1.36
C PRO A 233 19.06 9.16 -1.59
N SER A 234 19.12 10.06 -2.58
CA SER A 234 20.32 10.87 -2.82
C SER A 234 20.61 11.73 -1.59
N GLY A 235 21.86 11.73 -1.14
CA GLY A 235 22.28 12.46 0.06
C GLY A 235 22.01 11.75 1.39
N ALA A 236 21.55 10.48 1.39
CA ALA A 236 21.37 9.70 2.62
C ALA A 236 22.61 9.70 3.52
N SER A 237 23.81 9.57 2.94
CA SER A 237 25.09 9.61 3.68
C SER A 237 25.39 10.98 4.28
N ILE A 238 25.01 12.06 3.61
CA ILE A 238 25.20 13.43 4.12
C ILE A 238 24.32 13.63 5.35
N VAL A 239 23.03 13.28 5.24
CA VAL A 239 22.05 13.42 6.33
C VAL A 239 22.41 12.51 7.50
N SER A 240 22.83 11.27 7.23
CA SER A 240 23.36 10.33 8.23
C SER A 240 24.54 10.92 9.01
N ASN A 241 25.54 11.47 8.33
CA ASN A 241 26.70 12.09 8.99
C ASN A 241 26.33 13.35 9.80
N GLN A 242 25.37 14.15 9.33
CA GLN A 242 24.93 15.37 10.01
C GLN A 242 24.09 15.08 11.25
N LEU A 243 23.23 14.06 11.19
CA LEU A 243 22.29 13.72 12.26
C LEU A 243 22.78 12.59 13.19
N GLY A 244 23.84 11.87 12.79
CA GLY A 244 24.51 10.87 13.62
C GLY A 244 23.80 9.51 13.70
N PHE A 245 23.03 9.11 12.69
CA PHE A 245 22.41 7.77 12.62
C PHE A 245 23.09 6.89 11.57
N ASP A 246 22.95 5.58 11.70
CA ASP A 246 23.62 4.59 10.85
C ASP A 246 22.84 4.24 9.58
N LEU A 247 23.59 3.90 8.53
CA LEU A 247 23.06 3.28 7.32
C LEU A 247 23.42 1.80 7.30
N ASN A 248 22.53 0.97 6.75
CA ASN A 248 22.81 -0.42 6.52
C ASN A 248 23.80 -0.61 5.36
N GLN A 249 24.22 -1.86 5.12
CA GLN A 249 25.19 -2.20 4.06
C GLN A 249 24.76 -1.80 2.63
N TYR A 250 23.49 -1.45 2.41
CA TYR A 250 22.95 -1.02 1.13
C TYR A 250 22.72 0.50 1.05
N GLY A 251 23.03 1.25 2.12
CA GLY A 251 22.84 2.70 2.21
C GLY A 251 21.44 3.16 2.61
N PHE A 252 20.54 2.25 2.97
CA PHE A 252 19.25 2.60 3.58
C PHE A 252 19.42 2.84 5.08
N CYS A 253 18.45 3.49 5.73
CA CYS A 253 18.52 3.72 7.18
C CYS A 253 18.60 2.38 7.93
N GLN A 254 19.57 2.24 8.83
CA GLN A 254 19.68 1.08 9.71
C GLN A 254 18.68 1.23 10.86
N THR A 255 17.89 0.19 11.08
CA THR A 255 16.92 0.12 12.17
C THR A 255 17.12 -1.15 12.99
N ASP A 256 16.58 -1.15 14.21
CA ASP A 256 16.47 -2.36 15.02
C ASP A 256 15.33 -3.25 14.52
N LYS A 257 15.49 -4.57 14.62
CA LYS A 257 14.50 -5.52 14.10
C LYS A 257 13.16 -5.44 14.81
N PHE A 258 13.19 -5.16 16.12
CA PHE A 258 12.01 -5.09 16.96
C PHE A 258 11.49 -3.66 17.14
N ASN A 259 12.29 -2.65 16.78
CA ASN A 259 11.92 -1.25 16.69
C ASN A 259 12.18 -0.71 15.27
N PRO A 260 11.41 -1.16 14.26
CA PRO A 260 11.72 -0.95 12.84
C PRO A 260 11.58 0.50 12.36
N LEU A 261 11.10 1.40 13.23
CA LEU A 261 10.86 2.82 12.95
C LEU A 261 11.86 3.73 13.69
N GLU A 262 12.67 3.17 14.58
CA GLU A 262 13.74 3.88 15.29
C GLU A 262 15.06 3.73 14.55
N THR A 263 15.82 4.82 14.47
CA THR A 263 17.19 4.78 13.95
C THR A 263 18.16 4.41 15.07
N SER A 264 19.45 4.27 14.77
CA SER A 264 20.46 4.07 15.82
C SER A 264 20.65 5.31 16.72
N GLN A 265 20.08 6.46 16.36
CA GLN A 265 20.13 7.68 17.14
C GLN A 265 18.79 7.96 17.83
N PRO A 266 18.73 7.99 19.18
CA PRO A 266 17.51 8.31 19.92
C PRO A 266 16.92 9.67 19.54
N GLY A 267 15.59 9.75 19.44
CA GLY A 267 14.87 10.95 19.00
C GLY A 267 14.83 11.14 17.47
N ILE A 268 15.50 10.27 16.72
CA ILE A 268 15.44 10.24 15.25
C ILE A 268 14.76 8.94 14.81
N TYR A 269 13.69 9.10 14.04
CA TYR A 269 12.84 8.04 13.53
C TYR A 269 12.92 7.98 12.00
N VAL A 270 12.49 6.88 11.40
CA VAL A 270 12.44 6.70 9.95
C VAL A 270 11.12 6.06 9.53
N CYS A 271 10.58 6.48 8.39
CA CYS A 271 9.41 5.84 7.79
C CYS A 271 9.53 5.76 6.25
N GLY A 272 8.64 4.97 5.65
CA GLY A 272 8.57 4.80 4.21
C GLY A 272 9.80 4.12 3.60
N ALA A 273 10.02 4.35 2.31
CA ALA A 273 10.99 3.59 1.52
C ALA A 273 12.47 3.79 1.93
N PHE A 274 12.79 4.79 2.77
CA PHE A 274 14.16 4.98 3.25
C PHE A 274 14.57 3.92 4.29
N SER A 275 13.61 3.36 5.03
CA SER A 275 13.88 2.24 5.93
C SER A 275 14.05 0.91 5.17
N SER A 276 13.25 0.68 4.13
CA SER A 276 13.40 -0.48 3.24
C SER A 276 12.55 -0.33 1.97
N PRO A 277 12.87 -1.04 0.86
CA PRO A 277 11.98 -1.14 -0.29
C PRO A 277 10.59 -1.65 0.08
N LYS A 278 9.54 -0.84 -0.13
CA LYS A 278 8.16 -1.15 0.25
C LYS A 278 7.14 -0.38 -0.60
N GLU A 279 5.89 -0.81 -0.56
CA GLU A 279 4.79 -0.17 -1.28
C GLU A 279 4.07 0.92 -0.45
N ILE A 280 3.00 1.49 -1.01
CA ILE A 280 2.31 2.66 -0.47
C ILE A 280 1.60 2.36 0.84
N ALA A 281 0.85 1.25 0.96
CA ALA A 281 0.12 0.93 2.18
C ALA A 281 1.06 0.61 3.35
N GLU A 282 2.14 -0.15 3.13
CA GLU A 282 3.23 -0.33 4.08
C GLU A 282 3.84 1.02 4.50
N THR A 283 4.08 1.93 3.56
CA THR A 283 4.59 3.28 3.85
C THR A 283 3.65 4.09 4.73
N ILE A 284 2.34 4.01 4.50
CA ILE A 284 1.33 4.70 5.32
C ILE A 284 1.32 4.15 6.74
N ILE A 285 1.38 2.82 6.89
CA ILE A 285 1.40 2.15 8.20
C ILE A 285 2.64 2.57 9.00
N ASP A 286 3.83 2.53 8.39
CA ASP A 286 5.08 2.93 9.06
C ASP A 286 5.08 4.42 9.44
N SER A 287 4.52 5.27 8.58
CA SER A 287 4.44 6.72 8.86
C SER A 287 3.52 7.00 10.05
N ALA A 288 2.39 6.30 10.14
CA ALA A 288 1.49 6.39 11.28
C ALA A 288 2.15 5.84 12.56
N GLY A 289 2.91 4.75 12.46
CA GLY A 289 3.68 4.19 13.57
C GLY A 289 4.74 5.16 14.10
N ALA A 290 5.56 5.73 13.22
CA ALA A 290 6.63 6.66 13.61
C ALA A 290 6.06 7.94 14.23
N ALA A 291 4.95 8.44 13.69
CA ALA A 291 4.21 9.54 14.31
C ALA A 291 3.66 9.15 15.69
N GLY A 292 3.14 7.92 15.85
CA GLY A 292 2.70 7.37 17.13
C GLY A 292 3.81 7.32 18.19
N ASP A 293 5.01 6.88 17.80
CA ASP A 293 6.18 6.82 18.70
C ASP A 293 6.62 8.23 19.13
N VAL A 294 6.62 9.20 18.22
CA VAL A 294 6.89 10.62 18.53
C VAL A 294 5.78 11.22 19.41
N MET A 295 4.52 10.90 19.14
CA MET A 295 3.39 11.37 19.94
C MET A 295 3.42 10.84 21.37
N ARG A 296 3.86 9.59 21.56
CA ARG A 296 4.14 9.02 22.89
C ARG A 296 5.21 9.82 23.63
N MET A 297 6.29 10.21 22.95
CA MET A 297 7.30 11.11 23.54
C MET A 297 6.72 12.49 23.92
N PHE A 298 5.73 12.98 23.18
CA PHE A 298 5.04 14.25 23.42
C PHE A 298 3.72 14.11 24.21
N GLN A 299 3.58 13.07 25.04
CA GLN A 299 2.33 12.76 25.77
C GLN A 299 1.69 13.96 26.50
N ASN A 300 2.50 14.87 27.06
CA ASN A 300 2.01 16.07 27.77
C ASN A 300 1.24 17.07 26.90
N LYS A 301 1.25 16.90 25.57
CA LYS A 301 0.50 17.72 24.59
C LYS A 301 -0.68 16.96 23.98
N LEU A 302 -0.84 15.66 24.26
CA LEU A 302 -1.97 14.91 23.73
C LEU A 302 -3.28 15.45 24.30
N GLY A 303 -4.24 15.70 23.41
CA GLY A 303 -5.53 16.29 23.77
C GLY A 303 -5.50 17.80 24.07
N SER A 304 -4.36 18.51 23.95
CA SER A 304 -4.30 19.96 24.18
C SER A 304 -4.87 20.82 23.04
N SER A 305 -5.09 20.22 21.87
CA SER A 305 -5.65 20.89 20.69
C SER A 305 -6.64 19.95 20.00
N PHE A 306 -7.92 20.34 19.97
CA PHE A 306 -8.99 19.50 19.43
C PHE A 306 -9.20 19.77 17.94
N SER A 307 -8.86 18.81 17.07
CA SER A 307 -9.51 18.71 15.77
C SER A 307 -10.86 18.01 15.97
N THR A 308 -11.97 18.67 15.67
CA THR A 308 -13.30 18.05 15.79
C THR A 308 -13.74 17.49 14.45
N ARG A 309 -14.73 16.60 14.43
CA ARG A 309 -15.38 16.23 13.15
C ARG A 309 -16.10 17.42 12.50
N GLU A 310 -16.41 18.47 13.26
CA GLU A 310 -16.95 19.74 12.75
C GLU A 310 -15.86 20.55 12.03
N TYR A 311 -14.64 20.53 12.58
CA TYR A 311 -13.47 21.20 12.05
C TYR A 311 -12.31 20.21 11.99
N PRO A 312 -12.21 19.40 10.91
CA PRO A 312 -11.14 18.39 10.77
C PRO A 312 -9.76 19.02 10.51
N PHE A 313 -9.66 20.34 10.66
CA PHE A 313 -8.47 21.16 10.58
C PHE A 313 -8.53 22.17 11.74
N LEU A 314 -7.41 22.41 12.40
CA LEU A 314 -7.27 23.54 13.30
C LEU A 314 -7.26 24.81 12.45
N THR A 315 -8.09 25.79 12.80
CA THR A 315 -8.11 27.10 12.15
C THR A 315 -8.05 28.17 13.23
N ASP A 316 -7.09 29.08 13.09
CA ASP A 316 -6.98 30.29 13.92
C ASP A 316 -7.99 31.38 13.49
N GLN A 317 -8.74 31.14 12.42
CA GLN A 317 -9.74 32.06 11.91
C GLN A 317 -11.10 31.79 12.54
N ASP A 318 -11.62 32.79 13.25
CA ASP A 318 -13.02 32.84 13.65
C ASP A 318 -13.89 32.85 12.38
N PHE A 319 -14.79 31.88 12.28
CA PHE A 319 -15.80 31.89 11.21
C PHE A 319 -16.77 33.06 11.42
N PRO A 320 -17.30 33.67 10.34
CA PRO A 320 -18.35 34.67 10.49
C PRO A 320 -19.58 34.08 11.20
N PRO A 321 -20.42 34.91 11.86
CA PRO A 321 -21.69 34.45 12.42
C PRO A 321 -22.52 33.69 11.39
N GLU A 322 -23.23 32.65 11.82
CA GLU A 322 -24.11 31.90 10.92
C GLU A 322 -25.29 32.78 10.48
N ILE A 323 -25.59 32.73 9.19
CA ILE A 323 -26.76 33.35 8.60
C ILE A 323 -27.97 32.58 9.10
N ASP A 324 -28.86 33.26 9.81
CA ASP A 324 -30.14 32.69 10.19
C ASP A 324 -31.03 32.54 8.95
N ILE A 325 -31.51 31.32 8.75
CA ILE A 325 -32.33 30.89 7.63
C ILE A 325 -33.69 30.35 8.08
N GLN A 326 -33.99 30.41 9.37
CA GLN A 326 -35.21 29.85 9.92
C GLN A 326 -36.44 30.56 9.33
N GLY A 327 -37.41 29.78 8.85
CA GLY A 327 -38.62 30.30 8.22
C GLY A 327 -38.43 30.94 6.84
N GLN A 328 -37.24 30.84 6.23
CA GLN A 328 -37.00 31.29 4.86
C GLN A 328 -37.26 30.16 3.87
N ASP A 329 -37.85 30.50 2.72
CA ASP A 329 -37.96 29.56 1.59
C ASP A 329 -36.58 29.13 1.10
N PRO A 330 -36.40 27.86 0.65
CA PRO A 330 -35.13 27.42 0.09
C PRO A 330 -34.73 28.23 -1.14
N ARG A 331 -33.47 28.66 -1.15
CA ARG A 331 -32.77 29.41 -2.19
C ARG A 331 -31.46 28.69 -2.49
N ILE A 332 -31.55 27.75 -3.43
CA ILE A 332 -30.49 26.78 -3.73
C ILE A 332 -29.61 27.33 -4.86
N GLY A 333 -28.29 27.30 -4.66
CA GLY A 333 -27.33 27.44 -5.76
C GLY A 333 -26.79 26.08 -6.19
N VAL A 334 -26.87 25.75 -7.46
CA VAL A 334 -26.26 24.53 -8.02
C VAL A 334 -24.95 24.90 -8.68
N LEU A 335 -23.83 24.53 -8.06
CA LEU A 335 -22.50 24.79 -8.57
C LEU A 335 -21.85 23.50 -9.03
N SER A 336 -21.55 23.39 -10.32
CA SER A 336 -20.97 22.18 -10.91
C SER A 336 -19.50 22.38 -11.23
N CYS A 337 -18.66 21.42 -10.83
CA CYS A 337 -17.26 21.39 -11.21
C CYS A 337 -17.11 20.78 -12.62
N ARG A 338 -16.40 21.45 -13.53
CA ARG A 338 -16.19 20.96 -14.91
C ARG A 338 -15.18 19.80 -14.99
N PHE A 339 -14.21 19.78 -14.07
CA PHE A 339 -13.13 18.78 -14.03
C PHE A 339 -12.41 18.60 -15.36
N TYR A 340 -12.12 19.69 -16.06
CA TYR A 340 -11.45 19.63 -17.35
C TYR A 340 -10.11 18.84 -17.26
N PRO A 341 -9.79 17.94 -18.21
CA PRO A 341 -10.64 17.38 -19.28
C PRO A 341 -11.33 16.06 -18.88
N THR A 342 -11.33 15.68 -17.60
CA THR A 342 -11.71 14.33 -17.13
C THR A 342 -13.19 13.97 -17.23
N MET A 343 -14.09 14.95 -17.36
CA MET A 343 -15.52 14.73 -17.62
C MET A 343 -15.98 15.28 -18.98
N GLU A 344 -15.06 15.91 -19.72
CA GLU A 344 -15.32 16.50 -21.02
C GLU A 344 -15.74 15.41 -22.02
N GLY A 345 -16.81 15.67 -22.78
CA GLY A 345 -17.39 14.72 -23.72
C GLY A 345 -18.17 13.57 -23.10
N ILE A 346 -18.21 13.42 -21.76
CA ILE A 346 -18.98 12.38 -21.07
C ILE A 346 -20.24 12.98 -20.44
N ILE A 347 -20.11 14.09 -19.71
CA ILE A 347 -21.23 14.82 -19.13
C ILE A 347 -21.23 16.25 -19.68
N ASP A 348 -22.33 16.63 -20.32
CA ASP A 348 -22.56 18.02 -20.73
C ASP A 348 -22.94 18.87 -19.51
N ILE A 349 -21.95 19.53 -18.93
CA ILE A 349 -22.10 20.34 -17.71
C ILE A 349 -22.92 21.60 -17.98
N ASP A 350 -22.77 22.20 -19.15
CA ASP A 350 -23.49 23.44 -19.48
C ASP A 350 -24.98 23.13 -19.66
N SER A 351 -25.34 22.06 -20.38
CA SER A 351 -26.73 21.59 -20.48
C SER A 351 -27.30 21.14 -19.14
N LEU A 352 -26.48 20.51 -18.29
CA LEU A 352 -26.88 20.09 -16.96
C LEU A 352 -27.23 21.30 -16.08
N LEU A 353 -26.40 22.35 -16.07
CA LEU A 353 -26.64 23.57 -15.29
C LEU A 353 -27.85 24.36 -15.82
N GLU A 354 -28.03 24.44 -17.14
CA GLU A 354 -29.20 25.08 -17.76
C GLU A 354 -30.49 24.39 -17.33
N LYS A 355 -30.55 23.05 -17.43
CA LYS A 355 -31.72 22.27 -17.01
C LYS A 355 -31.95 22.35 -15.51
N SER A 356 -30.89 22.39 -14.72
CA SER A 356 -30.98 22.49 -13.25
C SER A 356 -31.52 23.83 -12.78
N ALA A 357 -31.36 24.91 -13.56
CA ALA A 357 -31.92 26.22 -13.23
C ALA A 357 -33.46 26.23 -13.20
N GLY A 358 -34.11 25.28 -13.90
CA GLY A 358 -35.57 25.11 -13.88
C GLY A 358 -36.10 24.26 -12.72
N PHE A 359 -35.23 23.73 -11.85
CA PHE A 359 -35.68 22.92 -10.72
C PHE A 359 -36.25 23.81 -9.59
N PRO A 360 -37.24 23.30 -8.82
CA PRO A 360 -37.80 24.03 -7.69
C PRO A 360 -36.71 24.55 -6.74
N HIS A 361 -36.89 25.79 -6.25
CA HIS A 361 -35.99 26.47 -5.31
C HIS A 361 -34.59 26.83 -5.82
N VAL A 362 -34.21 26.42 -7.04
CA VAL A 362 -32.93 26.82 -7.63
C VAL A 362 -33.01 28.27 -8.09
N VAL A 363 -32.14 29.12 -7.53
CA VAL A 363 -32.11 30.56 -7.83
C VAL A 363 -30.82 30.97 -8.56
N HIS A 364 -29.83 30.07 -8.61
CA HIS A 364 -28.56 30.29 -9.26
C HIS A 364 -27.96 28.97 -9.71
N THR A 365 -27.41 28.93 -10.91
CA THR A 365 -26.58 27.82 -11.37
C THR A 365 -25.26 28.37 -11.90
N GLU A 366 -24.18 27.67 -11.62
CA GLU A 366 -22.85 28.16 -11.97
C GLU A 366 -21.89 27.03 -12.25
N ASN A 367 -21.04 27.27 -13.24
CA ASN A 367 -19.94 26.39 -13.54
C ASN A 367 -18.68 26.89 -12.83
N ILE A 368 -17.97 25.96 -12.20
CA ILE A 368 -16.67 26.17 -11.58
C ILE A 368 -15.67 25.27 -12.29
N GLU A 369 -14.57 25.84 -12.80
CA GLU A 369 -13.59 25.07 -13.57
C GLU A 369 -12.96 23.96 -12.70
N TYR A 370 -12.46 24.34 -11.51
CA TYR A 370 -11.93 23.44 -10.49
C TYR A 370 -12.44 23.85 -9.09
N GLY A 371 -13.52 23.22 -8.64
CA GLY A 371 -14.18 23.59 -7.37
C GLY A 371 -13.28 23.49 -6.12
N CYS A 372 -12.29 22.60 -6.13
CA CYS A 372 -11.39 22.39 -4.99
C CYS A 372 -10.19 23.35 -4.94
N PHE A 373 -10.01 24.20 -5.95
CA PHE A 373 -8.87 25.14 -6.02
C PHE A 373 -9.27 26.48 -5.39
N PRO A 374 -8.30 27.29 -4.90
CA PRO A 374 -8.58 28.55 -4.20
C PRO A 374 -9.58 29.46 -4.93
N GLU A 375 -9.47 29.59 -6.25
CA GLU A 375 -10.38 30.40 -7.08
C GLU A 375 -11.80 29.82 -7.08
N GLY A 376 -11.93 28.50 -7.21
CA GLY A 376 -13.22 27.82 -7.17
C GLY A 376 -13.90 27.89 -5.81
N LEU A 377 -13.12 27.77 -4.72
CA LEU A 377 -13.62 27.95 -3.36
C LEU A 377 -14.09 29.39 -3.14
N GLN A 378 -13.35 30.38 -3.64
CA GLN A 378 -13.75 31.78 -3.57
C GLN A 378 -15.02 32.05 -4.37
N GLN A 379 -15.15 31.49 -5.57
CA GLN A 379 -16.34 31.61 -6.41
C GLN A 379 -17.60 31.07 -5.69
N ILE A 380 -17.50 29.92 -5.00
CA ILE A 380 -18.60 29.39 -4.18
C ILE A 380 -19.00 30.40 -3.10
N LYS A 381 -18.03 30.96 -2.36
CA LYS A 381 -18.28 31.94 -1.29
C LYS A 381 -18.95 33.21 -1.83
N ASP A 382 -18.48 33.70 -2.96
CA ASP A 382 -19.01 34.90 -3.61
C ASP A 382 -20.45 34.66 -4.10
N SER A 383 -20.74 33.49 -4.65
CA SER A 383 -22.08 33.14 -5.12
C SER A 383 -23.09 32.98 -3.99
N ILE A 384 -22.68 32.41 -2.86
CA ILE A 384 -23.51 32.37 -1.64
C ILE A 384 -23.92 33.79 -1.23
N LYS A 385 -22.97 34.71 -1.16
CA LYS A 385 -23.20 36.10 -0.72
C LYS A 385 -24.00 36.89 -1.76
N LYS A 386 -23.59 36.86 -3.03
CA LYS A 386 -24.18 37.66 -4.12
C LYS A 386 -25.61 37.27 -4.41
N HIS A 387 -25.91 35.97 -4.44
CA HIS A 387 -27.24 35.46 -4.79
C HIS A 387 -28.13 35.20 -3.56
N LYS A 388 -27.62 35.50 -2.35
CA LYS A 388 -28.28 35.25 -1.06
C LYS A 388 -28.78 33.81 -1.00
N LEU A 389 -27.88 32.89 -1.28
CA LEU A 389 -28.16 31.46 -1.21
C LEU A 389 -28.28 31.08 0.26
N ASN A 390 -29.24 30.24 0.59
CA ASN A 390 -29.36 29.63 1.91
C ASN A 390 -29.15 28.10 1.88
N ARG A 391 -28.96 27.53 0.68
CA ARG A 391 -28.59 26.14 0.43
C ARG A 391 -27.64 26.06 -0.76
N VAL A 392 -26.76 25.07 -0.77
CA VAL A 392 -25.80 24.88 -1.87
C VAL A 392 -25.78 23.42 -2.31
N VAL A 393 -25.85 23.19 -3.61
CA VAL A 393 -25.57 21.88 -4.21
C VAL A 393 -24.24 21.96 -4.94
N VAL A 394 -23.25 21.19 -4.50
CA VAL A 394 -21.94 21.11 -5.17
C VAL A 394 -21.87 19.82 -5.99
N ALA A 395 -22.07 19.93 -7.30
CA ALA A 395 -22.01 18.81 -8.22
C ALA A 395 -20.56 18.58 -8.68
N ALA A 396 -19.87 17.65 -8.02
CA ALA A 396 -18.42 17.50 -8.10
C ALA A 396 -17.97 16.02 -8.03
N CYS A 397 -16.97 15.75 -7.18
CA CYS A 397 -16.31 14.46 -7.06
C CYS A 397 -16.87 13.67 -5.86
N SER A 398 -16.08 12.81 -5.23
CA SER A 398 -16.57 11.99 -4.12
C SER A 398 -16.68 12.80 -2.83
N HIS A 399 -17.82 12.65 -2.14
CA HIS A 399 -18.03 13.15 -0.78
C HIS A 399 -16.92 12.69 0.18
N ARG A 400 -16.40 11.47 -0.01
CA ARG A 400 -15.29 10.93 0.80
C ARG A 400 -14.00 11.76 0.74
N THR A 401 -13.85 12.63 -0.26
CA THR A 401 -12.60 13.36 -0.51
C THR A 401 -12.71 14.85 -0.23
N HIS A 402 -13.79 15.51 -0.66
CA HIS A 402 -13.87 16.98 -0.66
C HIS A 402 -15.10 17.54 0.05
N GLU A 403 -15.96 16.70 0.63
CA GLU A 403 -17.13 17.19 1.37
C GLU A 403 -16.72 18.14 2.50
N SER A 404 -15.71 17.77 3.30
CA SER A 404 -15.19 18.61 4.39
C SER A 404 -14.62 19.96 3.89
N LEU A 405 -13.97 19.96 2.72
CA LEU A 405 -13.45 21.19 2.10
C LEU A 405 -14.60 22.14 1.71
N PHE A 406 -15.65 21.62 1.07
CA PHE A 406 -16.80 22.43 0.68
C PHE A 406 -17.65 22.85 1.89
N GLN A 407 -17.78 21.99 2.90
CA GLN A 407 -18.41 22.33 4.19
C GLN A 407 -17.70 23.49 4.88
N LYS A 408 -16.36 23.49 4.88
CA LYS A 408 -15.55 24.62 5.36
C LYS A 408 -15.85 25.89 4.56
N THR A 409 -15.85 25.78 3.24
CA THR A 409 -16.03 26.91 2.31
C THR A 409 -17.40 27.56 2.49
N VAL A 410 -18.46 26.76 2.62
CA VAL A 410 -19.82 27.22 2.92
C VAL A 410 -19.87 27.89 4.30
N ARG A 411 -19.15 27.35 5.29
CA ARG A 411 -19.03 27.96 6.62
C ARG A 411 -18.29 29.29 6.61
N GLU A 412 -17.23 29.43 5.83
CA GLU A 412 -16.52 30.69 5.60
C GLU A 412 -17.40 31.76 4.93
N ALA A 413 -18.43 31.34 4.17
CA ALA A 413 -19.42 32.25 3.60
C ALA A 413 -20.53 32.66 4.57
N GLY A 414 -20.60 32.05 5.76
CA GLY A 414 -21.60 32.31 6.79
C GLY A 414 -22.77 31.33 6.83
N LEU A 415 -22.84 30.32 5.96
CA LEU A 415 -23.88 29.29 6.04
C LEU A 415 -23.45 28.13 6.93
N ASN A 416 -24.40 27.50 7.63
CA ASN A 416 -24.13 26.25 8.34
C ASN A 416 -23.64 25.17 7.36
N SER A 417 -22.60 24.41 7.73
CA SER A 417 -21.96 23.41 6.85
C SER A 417 -22.93 22.33 6.34
N TYR A 418 -24.01 22.06 7.07
CA TYR A 418 -25.03 21.05 6.74
C TYR A 418 -26.12 21.55 5.81
N LEU A 419 -26.06 22.80 5.38
CA LEU A 419 -26.93 23.38 4.36
C LEU A 419 -26.38 23.16 2.93
N MET A 420 -25.44 22.23 2.79
CA MET A 420 -24.81 21.86 1.54
C MET A 420 -25.03 20.38 1.23
N GLU A 421 -25.36 20.08 -0.02
CA GLU A 421 -25.44 18.72 -0.55
C GLU A 421 -24.40 18.53 -1.65
N MET A 422 -23.62 17.45 -1.58
CA MET A 422 -22.61 17.14 -2.58
C MET A 422 -23.11 16.05 -3.54
N VAL A 423 -23.08 16.33 -4.84
CA VAL A 423 -23.48 15.38 -5.88
C VAL A 423 -22.24 14.83 -6.59
N ASN A 424 -22.00 13.52 -6.49
CA ASN A 424 -20.82 12.87 -7.07
C ASN A 424 -21.03 12.55 -8.57
N LEU A 425 -20.88 13.54 -9.43
CA LEU A 425 -20.98 13.36 -10.88
C LEU A 425 -19.81 12.53 -11.44
N ARG A 426 -18.63 12.65 -10.85
CA ARG A 426 -17.42 11.97 -11.36
C ARG A 426 -17.47 10.46 -11.17
N GLY A 427 -17.56 10.00 -9.92
CA GLY A 427 -17.47 8.59 -9.57
C GLY A 427 -18.76 7.80 -9.82
N PHE A 428 -19.92 8.45 -9.76
CA PHE A 428 -21.20 7.76 -9.93
C PHE A 428 -21.84 7.96 -11.31
N ALA A 429 -21.32 8.85 -12.16
CA ALA A 429 -21.78 8.99 -13.53
C ALA A 429 -20.64 8.94 -14.54
N ALA A 430 -19.72 9.92 -14.56
CA ALA A 430 -18.77 10.05 -15.66
C ALA A 430 -17.79 8.86 -15.80
N TRP A 431 -17.09 8.48 -14.72
CA TRP A 431 -16.03 7.46 -14.78
C TRP A 431 -16.54 6.03 -15.00
N VAL A 432 -17.78 5.76 -14.60
CA VAL A 432 -18.39 4.44 -14.75
C VAL A 432 -19.14 4.28 -16.09
N HIS A 433 -19.33 5.38 -16.83
CA HIS A 433 -20.06 5.40 -18.11
C HIS A 433 -19.29 6.14 -19.23
N PRO A 434 -17.98 5.90 -19.44
CA PRO A 434 -17.16 6.71 -20.35
C PRO A 434 -17.57 6.63 -21.82
N HIS A 435 -18.29 5.57 -22.22
CA HIS A 435 -18.72 5.32 -23.60
C HIS A 435 -20.23 5.55 -23.82
N GLN A 436 -20.94 6.10 -22.84
CA GLN A 436 -22.39 6.30 -22.88
C GLN A 436 -22.77 7.74 -22.50
N ALA A 437 -22.17 8.72 -23.18
CA ALA A 437 -22.26 10.14 -22.81
C ALA A 437 -23.69 10.67 -22.61
N GLU A 438 -24.64 10.28 -23.47
CA GLU A 438 -26.04 10.69 -23.33
C GLU A 438 -26.68 10.14 -22.04
N LEU A 439 -26.48 8.84 -21.77
CA LEU A 439 -27.00 8.20 -20.55
C LEU A 439 -26.27 8.69 -19.30
N ALA A 440 -24.97 8.95 -19.38
CA ALA A 440 -24.17 9.53 -18.31
C ALA A 440 -24.65 10.95 -17.97
N SER A 441 -24.91 11.78 -18.98
CA SER A 441 -25.47 13.14 -18.83
C SER A 441 -26.87 13.12 -18.22
N ARG A 442 -27.74 12.22 -18.70
CA ARG A 442 -29.07 11.99 -18.10
C ARG A 442 -28.94 11.58 -16.64
N LYS A 443 -28.09 10.59 -16.32
CA LYS A 443 -27.85 10.15 -14.94
C LYS A 443 -27.32 11.30 -14.08
N GLY A 444 -26.38 12.10 -14.60
CA GLY A 444 -25.83 13.26 -13.92
C GLY A 444 -26.91 14.29 -13.56
N LEU A 445 -27.79 14.63 -14.51
CA LEU A 445 -28.92 15.52 -14.26
C LEU A 445 -29.88 14.97 -13.20
N GLU A 446 -30.19 13.68 -13.24
CA GLU A 446 -31.03 13.03 -12.24
C GLU A 446 -30.40 13.05 -10.85
N LEU A 447 -29.09 12.83 -10.75
CA LEU A 447 -28.35 12.95 -9.50
C LEU A 447 -28.41 14.39 -8.95
N VAL A 448 -28.29 15.41 -9.80
CA VAL A 448 -28.45 16.81 -9.39
C VAL A 448 -29.89 17.11 -8.97
N ARG A 449 -30.89 16.60 -9.69
CA ARG A 449 -32.30 16.75 -9.32
C ARG A 449 -32.59 16.18 -7.92
N VAL A 450 -32.07 14.99 -7.62
CA VAL A 450 -32.15 14.39 -6.28
C VAL A 450 -31.38 15.21 -5.25
N GLY A 451 -30.19 15.72 -5.59
CA GLY A 451 -29.40 16.58 -4.72
C GLY A 451 -30.11 17.89 -4.37
N VAL A 452 -30.73 18.54 -5.35
CA VAL A 452 -31.56 19.74 -5.16
C VAL A 452 -32.77 19.44 -4.27
N GLY A 453 -33.46 18.32 -4.52
CA GLY A 453 -34.59 17.89 -3.68
C GLY A 453 -34.18 17.66 -2.22
N ARG A 454 -33.01 17.04 -1.98
CA ARG A 454 -32.45 16.91 -0.63
C ARG A 454 -32.08 18.26 -0.02
N ALA A 455 -31.40 19.11 -0.80
CA ALA A 455 -30.95 20.42 -0.34
C ALA A 455 -32.11 21.33 0.10
N ALA A 456 -33.27 21.22 -0.55
CA ALA A 456 -34.48 21.95 -0.18
C ALA A 456 -34.96 21.62 1.25
N GLU A 457 -34.77 20.38 1.69
CA GLU A 457 -35.21 19.85 3.00
C GLU A 457 -34.10 19.89 4.07
N LEU A 458 -32.89 20.34 3.72
CA LEU A 458 -31.80 20.43 4.69
C LEU A 458 -32.12 21.47 5.77
N GLU A 459 -31.78 21.16 7.01
CA GLU A 459 -31.82 22.06 8.14
C GLU A 459 -30.40 22.27 8.70
N PRO A 460 -30.12 23.39 9.38
CA PRO A 460 -28.84 23.55 10.07
C PRO A 460 -28.68 22.45 11.11
N ILE A 461 -27.56 21.71 11.04
CA ILE A 461 -27.24 20.69 12.04
C ILE A 461 -26.12 21.22 12.92
N TYR A 462 -26.33 21.16 14.22
CA TYR A 462 -25.34 21.50 15.23
C TYR A 462 -24.84 20.23 15.88
N LYS A 463 -23.52 20.01 15.84
CA LYS A 463 -22.94 18.83 16.49
C LYS A 463 -22.87 19.08 18.00
N SER A 464 -23.32 18.11 18.77
CA SER A 464 -22.99 18.05 20.19
C SER A 464 -21.57 17.54 20.36
N SER A 465 -20.76 18.25 21.15
CA SER A 465 -19.48 17.71 21.62
C SER A 465 -19.74 16.76 22.78
N ILE A 466 -19.23 15.54 22.68
CA ILE A 466 -19.27 14.54 23.75
C ILE A 466 -17.83 14.22 24.12
N PRO A 467 -17.41 14.42 25.38
CA PRO A 467 -16.11 13.98 25.85
C PRO A 467 -15.98 12.46 25.71
N PRO A 468 -14.97 11.96 24.99
CA PRO A 468 -14.79 10.52 24.84
C PRO A 468 -14.35 9.88 26.16
N HIS A 469 -14.74 8.64 26.40
CA HIS A 469 -14.12 7.82 27.44
C HIS A 469 -12.63 7.68 27.15
N SER A 470 -11.79 8.15 28.07
CA SER A 470 -10.32 8.15 27.95
C SER A 470 -9.73 6.78 28.28
N ARG A 471 -10.25 5.74 27.61
CA ARG A 471 -9.86 4.35 27.76
C ARG A 471 -9.96 3.63 26.43
N ALA A 472 -8.97 2.81 26.10
CA ALA A 472 -8.98 1.92 24.94
C ALA A 472 -9.32 0.48 25.33
N LEU A 473 -9.97 -0.24 24.41
CA LEU A 473 -10.15 -1.68 24.46
C LEU A 473 -9.29 -2.32 23.36
N VAL A 474 -8.39 -3.22 23.73
CA VAL A 474 -7.59 -4.00 22.78
C VAL A 474 -7.99 -5.47 22.86
N ILE A 475 -8.37 -6.05 21.73
CA ILE A 475 -8.86 -7.43 21.63
C ILE A 475 -7.78 -8.31 20.99
N GLY A 476 -7.12 -9.13 21.81
CA GLY A 476 -6.05 -10.05 21.43
C GLY A 476 -4.70 -9.63 22.02
N GLY A 477 -4.11 -10.50 22.86
CA GLY A 477 -2.84 -10.30 23.55
C GLY A 477 -1.61 -10.78 22.79
N GLY A 478 -1.67 -10.83 21.44
CA GLY A 478 -0.51 -11.10 20.59
C GLY A 478 0.44 -9.91 20.49
N VAL A 479 1.53 -10.06 19.73
CA VAL A 479 2.53 -8.98 19.52
C VAL A 479 1.89 -7.66 19.09
N SER A 480 0.95 -7.68 18.12
CA SER A 480 0.26 -6.47 17.66
C SER A 480 -0.57 -5.80 18.75
N GLY A 481 -1.28 -6.59 19.56
CA GLY A 481 -2.14 -6.06 20.62
C GLY A 481 -1.36 -5.53 21.81
N MET A 482 -0.30 -6.23 22.22
CA MET A 482 0.60 -5.75 23.28
C MET A 482 1.32 -4.47 22.86
N THR A 483 1.83 -4.38 21.64
CA THR A 483 2.45 -3.15 21.13
C THR A 483 1.45 -2.00 21.11
N ALA A 484 0.24 -2.21 20.59
CA ALA A 484 -0.80 -1.17 20.57
C ALA A 484 -1.20 -0.72 21.99
N ALA A 485 -1.33 -1.66 22.92
CA ALA A 485 -1.64 -1.36 24.32
C ALA A 485 -0.54 -0.51 24.97
N LEU A 486 0.74 -0.88 24.78
CA LEU A 486 1.86 -0.10 25.29
C LEU A 486 1.92 1.30 24.68
N SER A 487 1.79 1.44 23.36
CA SER A 487 1.81 2.76 22.72
C SER A 487 0.74 3.72 23.27
N ILE A 488 -0.47 3.20 23.57
CA ILE A 488 -1.56 3.99 24.15
C ILE A 488 -1.31 4.28 25.64
N ALA A 489 -0.86 3.28 26.39
CA ALA A 489 -0.67 3.38 27.83
C ALA A 489 0.51 4.28 28.20
N ASP A 490 1.63 4.16 27.46
CA ASP A 490 2.79 5.04 27.57
C ASP A 490 2.47 6.49 27.18
N SER A 491 1.37 6.71 26.44
CA SER A 491 0.85 8.04 26.11
C SER A 491 -0.08 8.62 27.19
N GLY A 492 -0.28 7.90 28.30
CA GLY A 492 -1.05 8.34 29.47
C GLY A 492 -2.54 7.95 29.46
N TYR A 493 -2.97 7.01 28.63
CA TYR A 493 -4.37 6.57 28.56
C TYR A 493 -4.57 5.14 29.08
N ASP A 494 -5.69 4.89 29.76
CA ASP A 494 -6.02 3.54 30.24
C ASP A 494 -6.29 2.57 29.08
N VAL A 495 -5.87 1.32 29.23
CA VAL A 495 -6.12 0.24 28.28
C VAL A 495 -6.66 -0.99 29.00
N VAL A 496 -7.71 -1.59 28.45
CA VAL A 496 -8.12 -2.96 28.78
C VAL A 496 -7.66 -3.87 27.65
N LEU A 497 -6.73 -4.78 27.95
CA LEU A 497 -6.20 -5.77 27.00
C LEU A 497 -6.87 -7.12 27.26
N LEU A 498 -7.71 -7.56 26.34
CA LEU A 498 -8.36 -8.87 26.39
C LEU A 498 -7.52 -9.94 25.70
N GLU A 499 -7.37 -11.08 26.33
CA GLU A 499 -6.80 -12.29 25.74
C GLU A 499 -7.74 -13.47 26.00
N ARG A 500 -8.09 -14.19 24.93
CA ARG A 500 -8.95 -15.38 25.02
C ARG A 500 -8.23 -16.56 25.67
N GLY A 501 -6.94 -16.70 25.40
CA GLY A 501 -6.08 -17.71 25.99
C GLY A 501 -5.70 -17.38 27.43
N GLU A 502 -4.96 -18.31 28.04
CA GLU A 502 -4.41 -18.14 29.38
C GLU A 502 -3.18 -17.22 29.41
N TYR A 503 -2.47 -17.11 28.29
CA TYR A 503 -1.18 -16.42 28.23
C TYR A 503 -1.14 -15.41 27.08
N LEU A 504 -0.51 -14.26 27.36
CA LEU A 504 -0.15 -13.26 26.34
C LEU A 504 0.97 -13.77 25.43
N GLY A 505 1.02 -13.26 24.20
CA GLY A 505 2.09 -13.53 23.24
C GLY A 505 1.59 -14.03 21.88
N GLY A 506 0.45 -14.71 21.85
CA GLY A 506 -0.12 -15.28 20.62
C GLY A 506 0.89 -16.16 19.88
N ASN A 507 0.96 -16.02 18.54
CA ASN A 507 1.89 -16.81 17.73
C ASN A 507 3.38 -16.55 18.02
N LEU A 508 3.74 -15.42 18.64
CA LEU A 508 5.15 -15.15 18.97
C LEU A 508 5.72 -16.18 19.95
N GLN A 509 4.87 -16.82 20.77
CA GLN A 509 5.27 -17.92 21.65
C GLN A 509 5.82 -19.15 20.90
N LYS A 510 5.47 -19.29 19.62
CA LYS A 510 5.86 -20.43 18.78
C LYS A 510 7.05 -20.11 17.86
N VAL A 511 7.55 -18.88 17.91
CA VAL A 511 8.67 -18.44 17.06
C VAL A 511 9.93 -18.43 17.93
N HIS A 512 10.89 -19.30 17.60
CA HIS A 512 12.05 -19.58 18.44
C HIS A 512 13.30 -18.83 17.98
N PHE A 513 13.42 -18.58 16.68
CA PHE A 513 14.54 -17.86 16.08
C PHE A 513 14.11 -17.08 14.85
N LEU A 514 14.94 -16.11 14.45
CA LEU A 514 14.80 -15.31 13.24
C LEU A 514 16.00 -15.55 12.31
N VAL A 515 15.82 -15.29 11.01
CA VAL A 515 16.89 -15.52 10.02
C VAL A 515 18.02 -14.49 10.15
N GLU A 516 17.68 -13.30 10.67
CA GLU A 516 18.58 -12.20 10.99
C GLU A 516 19.43 -12.45 12.24
N GLY A 517 19.05 -13.40 13.10
CA GLY A 517 19.76 -13.77 14.33
C GLY A 517 19.20 -13.15 15.61
N ASP A 518 18.27 -12.20 15.50
CA ASP A 518 17.57 -11.61 16.65
C ASP A 518 16.75 -12.65 17.42
N ASN A 519 16.61 -12.45 18.74
CA ASN A 519 15.92 -13.40 19.64
C ASN A 519 14.45 -13.01 19.84
N PRO A 520 13.48 -13.70 19.21
CA PRO A 520 12.05 -13.39 19.34
C PRO A 520 11.53 -13.64 20.76
N ASN A 521 12.11 -14.58 21.51
CA ASN A 521 11.75 -14.83 22.90
C ASN A 521 12.16 -13.69 23.83
N LYS A 522 13.21 -12.92 23.47
CA LYS A 522 13.54 -11.70 24.19
C LYS A 522 12.44 -10.66 24.01
N LEU A 523 12.03 -10.39 22.76
CA LEU A 523 10.91 -9.49 22.46
C LEU A 523 9.64 -9.88 23.23
N LEU A 524 9.28 -11.18 23.20
CA LEU A 524 8.11 -11.67 23.91
C LEU A 524 8.17 -11.37 25.41
N ARG A 525 9.29 -11.71 26.07
CA ARG A 525 9.46 -11.46 27.50
C ARG A 525 9.43 -9.97 27.82
N ASP A 526 10.10 -9.15 27.02
CA ASP A 526 10.17 -7.71 27.24
C ASP A 526 8.77 -7.09 27.11
N LEU A 527 7.99 -7.46 26.09
CA LEU A 527 6.61 -7.01 25.93
C LEU A 527 5.70 -7.46 27.06
N VAL A 528 5.72 -8.74 27.42
CA VAL A 528 4.86 -9.29 28.48
C VAL A 528 5.19 -8.64 29.82
N ASN A 529 6.47 -8.49 30.15
CA ASN A 529 6.89 -7.82 31.38
C ASN A 529 6.41 -6.36 31.41
N SER A 530 6.62 -5.60 30.33
CA SER A 530 6.14 -4.23 30.23
C SER A 530 4.63 -4.13 30.39
N ILE A 531 3.86 -5.02 29.75
CA ILE A 531 2.40 -5.05 29.87
C ILE A 531 1.94 -5.32 31.31
N ILE A 532 2.51 -6.33 31.98
CA ILE A 532 2.06 -6.76 33.30
C ILE A 532 2.34 -5.71 34.38
N VAL A 533 3.45 -4.97 34.27
CA VAL A 533 3.83 -3.96 35.27
C VAL A 533 3.24 -2.58 34.98
N HIS A 534 2.62 -2.37 33.82
CA HIS A 534 2.15 -1.05 33.42
C HIS A 534 0.86 -0.66 34.15
N GLU A 535 0.89 0.44 34.90
CA GLU A 535 -0.23 0.87 35.76
C GLU A 535 -1.51 1.21 34.98
N HIS A 536 -1.38 1.73 33.76
CA HIS A 536 -2.52 2.03 32.88
C HIS A 536 -3.04 0.83 32.07
N ILE A 537 -2.49 -0.38 32.21
CA ILE A 537 -2.94 -1.55 31.44
C ILE A 537 -3.61 -2.56 32.37
N THR A 538 -4.90 -2.80 32.15
CA THR A 538 -5.63 -3.91 32.77
C THR A 538 -5.66 -5.10 31.82
N VAL A 539 -4.95 -6.17 32.16
CA VAL A 539 -4.94 -7.41 31.39
C VAL A 539 -6.06 -8.34 31.86
N MET A 540 -6.85 -8.86 30.92
CA MET A 540 -7.90 -9.85 31.18
C MET A 540 -7.69 -11.07 30.28
N THR A 541 -7.08 -12.11 30.83
CA THR A 541 -6.88 -13.41 30.17
C THR A 541 -8.06 -14.33 30.38
N ARG A 542 -8.27 -15.28 29.46
CA ARG A 542 -9.46 -16.15 29.44
C ARG A 542 -10.76 -15.36 29.47
N THR A 543 -10.78 -14.24 28.75
CA THR A 543 -11.92 -13.32 28.66
C THR A 543 -12.25 -13.04 27.21
N GLU A 544 -13.53 -13.11 26.87
CA GLU A 544 -14.04 -12.82 25.53
C GLU A 544 -15.08 -11.70 25.56
N ILE A 545 -15.30 -11.07 24.41
CA ILE A 545 -16.35 -10.06 24.25
C ILE A 545 -17.68 -10.75 23.90
N LEU A 546 -18.70 -10.49 24.71
CA LEU A 546 -20.05 -11.05 24.52
C LEU A 546 -20.95 -10.07 23.76
N ASN A 547 -20.85 -8.77 24.07
CA ASN A 547 -21.61 -7.70 23.42
C ASN A 547 -20.74 -6.45 23.23
N HIS A 548 -21.00 -5.70 22.14
CA HIS A 548 -20.36 -4.43 21.84
C HIS A 548 -21.36 -3.47 21.19
N ASP A 549 -21.58 -2.33 21.82
CA ASP A 549 -22.49 -1.30 21.34
C ASP A 549 -21.96 0.11 21.64
N GLY A 550 -22.75 1.12 21.29
CA GLY A 550 -22.35 2.53 21.36
C GLY A 550 -21.74 3.05 20.05
N HIS A 551 -20.96 4.12 20.16
CA HIS A 551 -20.37 4.84 19.04
C HIS A 551 -18.97 5.37 19.39
N VAL A 552 -18.25 5.91 18.40
CA VAL A 552 -16.90 6.44 18.59
C VAL A 552 -16.82 7.38 19.79
N GLY A 553 -15.90 7.13 20.72
CA GLY A 553 -15.74 7.89 21.96
C GLY A 553 -16.63 7.41 23.12
N ALA A 554 -17.69 6.66 22.86
CA ALA A 554 -18.65 6.20 23.87
C ALA A 554 -19.14 4.78 23.55
N TYR A 555 -18.21 3.83 23.49
CA TYR A 555 -18.53 2.42 23.36
C TYR A 555 -18.77 1.78 24.73
N HIS A 556 -19.58 0.74 24.71
CA HIS A 556 -19.82 -0.16 25.84
C HIS A 556 -19.60 -1.59 25.38
N ALA A 557 -18.90 -2.39 26.19
CA ALA A 557 -18.72 -3.82 25.94
C ALA A 557 -19.06 -4.64 27.18
N THR A 558 -19.75 -5.75 26.94
CA THR A 558 -19.97 -6.79 27.95
C THR A 558 -18.95 -7.90 27.71
N LEU A 559 -18.19 -8.23 28.75
CA LEU A 559 -17.14 -9.24 28.73
C LEU A 559 -17.61 -10.49 29.47
N GLN A 560 -17.26 -11.65 28.94
CA GLN A 560 -17.47 -12.94 29.57
C GLN A 560 -16.13 -13.51 30.03
N HIS A 561 -16.02 -13.81 31.32
CA HIS A 561 -14.87 -14.45 31.92
C HIS A 561 -14.99 -15.98 31.87
N HIS A 562 -13.87 -16.67 32.02
CA HIS A 562 -13.81 -18.14 32.02
C HIS A 562 -14.71 -18.82 33.06
N ASP A 563 -14.97 -18.18 34.21
CA ASP A 563 -15.87 -18.71 35.23
C ASP A 563 -17.36 -18.48 34.91
N GLY A 564 -17.66 -17.90 33.73
CA GLY A 564 -18.99 -17.55 33.28
C GLY A 564 -19.52 -16.23 33.85
N SER A 565 -18.76 -15.56 34.73
CA SER A 565 -19.13 -14.22 35.21
C SER A 565 -19.05 -13.19 34.09
N LEU A 566 -19.86 -12.14 34.24
CA LEU A 566 -19.92 -11.03 33.29
C LEU A 566 -19.40 -9.76 33.93
N SER A 567 -18.70 -8.94 33.16
CA SER A 567 -18.33 -7.57 33.53
C SER A 567 -18.58 -6.62 32.39
N GLU A 568 -18.82 -5.37 32.70
CA GLU A 568 -19.05 -4.32 31.72
C GLU A 568 -17.90 -3.33 31.70
N ILE A 569 -17.55 -2.84 30.51
CA ILE A 569 -16.55 -1.80 30.32
C ILE A 569 -17.08 -0.71 29.38
N SER A 570 -16.75 0.54 29.68
CA SER A 570 -16.94 1.67 28.78
C SER A 570 -15.60 2.16 28.28
N HIS A 571 -15.51 2.46 26.98
CA HIS A 571 -14.25 2.81 26.32
C HIS A 571 -14.50 3.70 25.10
N GLY A 572 -13.48 4.46 24.69
CA GLY A 572 -13.58 5.39 23.57
C GLY A 572 -13.25 4.75 22.22
N VAL A 573 -12.34 3.78 22.21
CA VAL A 573 -11.80 3.16 20.98
C VAL A 573 -11.58 1.65 21.17
N THR A 574 -11.91 0.87 20.14
CA THR A 574 -11.63 -0.58 20.10
C THR A 574 -10.55 -0.86 19.06
N ILE A 575 -9.52 -1.64 19.43
CA ILE A 575 -8.50 -2.18 18.53
C ILE A 575 -8.67 -3.70 18.44
N VAL A 576 -8.75 -4.22 17.21
CA VAL A 576 -8.87 -5.66 16.95
C VAL A 576 -7.51 -6.20 16.51
N ALA A 577 -6.95 -7.09 17.33
CA ALA A 577 -5.60 -7.66 17.17
C ALA A 577 -5.62 -9.19 17.39
N THR A 578 -6.65 -9.89 16.90
CA THR A 578 -6.88 -11.33 17.12
C THR A 578 -5.98 -12.26 16.30
N GLY A 579 -5.12 -11.71 15.44
CA GLY A 579 -4.12 -12.45 14.68
C GLY A 579 -4.70 -13.41 13.63
N GLY A 580 -3.88 -14.38 13.23
CA GLY A 580 -4.25 -15.48 12.35
C GLY A 580 -3.61 -16.79 12.84
N GLN A 581 -3.93 -17.90 12.20
CA GLN A 581 -3.43 -19.23 12.57
C GLN A 581 -3.02 -20.01 11.32
N GLU A 582 -2.05 -20.92 11.44
CA GLU A 582 -1.74 -21.87 10.38
C GLU A 582 -2.98 -22.71 10.06
N SER A 583 -3.29 -22.84 8.77
CA SER A 583 -4.34 -23.74 8.31
C SER A 583 -3.89 -25.19 8.49
N ARG A 584 -4.87 -26.07 8.73
CA ARG A 584 -4.68 -27.52 8.69
C ARG A 584 -5.31 -28.02 7.40
N VAL A 585 -4.61 -28.90 6.70
CA VAL A 585 -5.03 -29.48 5.42
C VAL A 585 -5.28 -30.97 5.56
N THR A 586 -6.11 -31.51 4.68
CA THR A 586 -6.47 -32.94 4.61
C THR A 586 -5.63 -33.74 3.62
N HIS A 587 -4.79 -33.07 2.82
CA HIS A 587 -3.86 -33.71 1.88
C HIS A 587 -2.40 -33.61 2.36
N TYR A 588 -1.49 -34.26 1.62
CA TYR A 588 -0.07 -34.38 1.98
C TYR A 588 0.19 -35.06 3.32
N LEU A 589 -0.70 -35.98 3.73
CA LEU A 589 -0.59 -36.83 4.91
C LEU A 589 -0.48 -36.06 6.24
N LEU A 590 -0.84 -34.76 6.26
CA LEU A 590 -0.76 -33.96 7.49
C LEU A 590 -1.74 -34.47 8.53
N GLY A 591 -1.22 -34.85 9.70
CA GLY A 591 -2.02 -35.47 10.77
C GLY A 591 -2.30 -36.96 10.58
N GLU A 592 -1.98 -37.53 9.42
CA GLU A 592 -2.09 -38.97 9.14
C GLU A 592 -0.74 -39.69 9.29
N HIS A 593 0.36 -39.01 8.94
CA HIS A 593 1.72 -39.54 9.03
C HIS A 593 2.58 -38.72 10.00
N PRO A 594 3.30 -39.34 10.96
CA PRO A 594 4.09 -38.61 11.97
C PRO A 594 5.24 -37.79 11.39
N ALA A 595 5.71 -38.14 10.18
CA ALA A 595 6.75 -37.40 9.46
C ALA A 595 6.20 -36.30 8.54
N SER A 596 4.89 -36.03 8.51
CA SER A 596 4.30 -34.88 7.81
C SER A 596 3.90 -33.82 8.83
N ILE A 597 4.59 -32.69 8.83
CA ILE A 597 4.47 -31.64 9.85
C ILE A 597 4.39 -30.24 9.23
N THR A 598 4.00 -29.21 10.00
CA THR A 598 4.02 -27.81 9.55
C THR A 598 5.38 -27.14 9.75
N GLN A 599 5.55 -25.93 9.18
CA GLN A 599 6.74 -25.11 9.41
C GLN A 599 6.93 -24.71 10.88
N LEU A 600 5.85 -24.40 11.62
CA LEU A 600 5.96 -24.13 13.06
C LEU A 600 6.37 -25.38 13.86
N GLU A 601 5.86 -26.56 13.50
CA GLU A 601 6.23 -27.83 14.13
C GLU A 601 7.70 -28.19 13.85
N LEU A 602 8.19 -27.92 12.63
CA LEU A 602 9.62 -28.04 12.31
C LEU A 602 10.45 -27.06 13.13
N GLU A 603 10.02 -25.80 13.26
CA GLU A 603 10.73 -24.79 14.04
C GLU A 603 10.87 -25.21 15.50
N ASP A 604 9.82 -25.79 16.09
CA ASP A 604 9.86 -26.33 17.45
C ASP A 604 10.87 -27.49 17.58
N LYS A 605 10.89 -28.41 16.62
CA LYS A 605 11.91 -29.47 16.56
C LYS A 605 13.33 -28.91 16.46
N LEU A 606 13.55 -27.90 15.61
CA LEU A 606 14.85 -27.24 15.43
C LEU A 606 15.31 -26.47 16.68
N ALA A 607 14.38 -26.11 17.57
CA ALA A 607 14.66 -25.42 18.82
C ALA A 607 14.90 -26.37 20.00
N HIS A 608 14.10 -27.44 20.11
CA HIS A 608 14.02 -28.26 21.32
C HIS A 608 14.41 -29.73 21.13
N HIS A 609 14.40 -30.24 19.90
CA HIS A 609 14.60 -31.65 19.56
C HIS A 609 15.75 -31.83 18.57
N ILE A 610 16.91 -31.26 18.88
CA ILE A 610 18.08 -31.23 17.98
C ILE A 610 18.54 -32.65 17.60
N ASP A 611 18.46 -33.61 18.53
CA ASP A 611 18.88 -35.00 18.28
C ASP A 611 18.05 -35.66 17.16
N GLU A 612 16.74 -35.37 17.10
CA GLU A 612 15.87 -35.87 16.02
C GLU A 612 16.20 -35.26 14.67
N VAL A 613 16.80 -34.06 14.66
CA VAL A 613 17.16 -33.32 13.45
C VAL A 613 18.51 -33.78 12.90
N THR A 614 19.45 -34.14 13.76
CA THR A 614 20.79 -34.60 13.36
C THR A 614 20.77 -35.94 12.62
N ASP A 615 19.73 -36.75 12.81
CA ASP A 615 19.57 -38.05 12.15
C ASP A 615 18.88 -37.96 10.78
N LEU A 616 18.32 -36.80 10.42
CA LEU A 616 17.64 -36.61 9.13
C LEU A 616 18.62 -36.64 7.96
N LYS A 617 18.30 -37.44 6.94
CA LYS A 617 19.06 -37.52 5.68
C LYS A 617 18.42 -36.67 4.59
N GLN A 618 17.09 -36.66 4.50
CA GLN A 618 16.36 -35.89 3.50
C GLN A 618 15.11 -35.22 4.09
N VAL A 619 14.99 -33.91 3.87
CA VAL A 619 13.81 -33.11 4.21
C VAL A 619 13.24 -32.47 2.95
N VAL A 620 11.95 -32.63 2.73
CA VAL A 620 11.21 -31.97 1.64
C VAL A 620 10.25 -30.96 2.23
N MET A 621 10.29 -29.73 1.73
CA MET A 621 9.38 -28.66 2.15
C MET A 621 8.46 -28.26 1.00
N ILE A 622 7.14 -28.28 1.19
CA ILE A 622 6.16 -27.89 0.16
C ILE A 622 5.60 -26.51 0.48
N GLN A 623 5.77 -25.57 -0.46
CA GLN A 623 5.23 -24.21 -0.34
C GLN A 623 3.74 -24.13 -0.69
N CYS A 624 3.10 -23.02 -0.33
CA CYS A 624 1.76 -22.65 -0.82
C CYS A 624 0.69 -23.74 -0.62
N VAL A 625 0.76 -24.47 0.50
CA VAL A 625 -0.18 -25.52 0.87
C VAL A 625 -1.44 -24.87 1.45
N LYS A 626 -2.60 -25.11 0.86
CA LYS A 626 -3.88 -24.52 1.28
C LYS A 626 -4.96 -25.60 1.42
N PRO A 627 -5.97 -25.44 2.27
CA PRO A 627 -7.14 -26.33 2.30
C PRO A 627 -7.84 -26.42 0.94
N GLU A 628 -8.44 -27.56 0.63
CA GLU A 628 -9.15 -27.78 -0.64
C GLU A 628 -10.41 -26.92 -0.77
N GLU A 629 -11.06 -26.59 0.35
CA GLU A 629 -12.23 -25.72 0.39
C GLU A 629 -11.88 -24.23 0.26
N GLU A 630 -10.59 -23.88 0.30
CA GLU A 630 -10.13 -22.50 0.22
C GLU A 630 -10.21 -21.95 -1.22
N THR A 631 -11.29 -21.20 -1.48
CA THR A 631 -11.57 -20.62 -2.80
C THR A 631 -10.91 -19.27 -3.05
N TYR A 632 -10.44 -18.59 -2.01
CA TYR A 632 -9.80 -17.28 -2.14
C TYR A 632 -8.32 -17.43 -2.45
N GLU A 633 -7.85 -16.71 -3.48
CA GLU A 633 -6.43 -16.67 -3.81
C GLU A 633 -5.73 -15.51 -3.10
N TYR A 634 -4.87 -15.83 -2.13
CA TYR A 634 -4.01 -14.87 -1.47
C TYR A 634 -2.66 -15.47 -1.09
N CYS A 635 -1.65 -14.60 -0.99
CA CYS A 635 -0.35 -14.95 -0.44
C CYS A 635 -0.37 -14.75 1.09
N SER A 636 0.02 -15.77 1.85
CA SER A 636 0.16 -15.68 3.32
C SER A 636 1.39 -14.87 3.77
N ARG A 637 2.20 -14.35 2.83
CA ARG A 637 3.33 -13.43 2.99
C ARG A 637 4.53 -13.91 3.81
N ILE A 638 4.35 -14.82 4.77
CA ILE A 638 5.39 -15.27 5.70
C ILE A 638 6.01 -16.63 5.33
N CYS A 639 5.26 -17.49 4.64
CA CYS A 639 5.61 -18.90 4.43
C CYS A 639 7.00 -19.08 3.78
N CYS A 640 7.30 -18.35 2.70
CA CYS A 640 8.61 -18.41 2.05
C CYS A 640 9.78 -18.03 2.96
N ILE A 641 9.60 -17.03 3.81
CA ILE A 641 10.63 -16.60 4.75
C ILE A 641 10.82 -17.63 5.86
N SER A 642 9.73 -18.19 6.40
CA SER A 642 9.79 -19.26 7.40
C SER A 642 10.52 -20.49 6.85
N THR A 643 10.22 -20.92 5.63
CA THR A 643 10.91 -22.02 4.95
C THR A 643 12.40 -21.78 4.83
N ILE A 644 12.80 -20.61 4.34
CA ILE A 644 14.23 -20.27 4.16
C ILE A 644 14.94 -20.20 5.51
N LYS A 645 14.31 -19.58 6.50
CA LYS A 645 14.82 -19.51 7.87
C LYS A 645 15.06 -20.92 8.44
N ASN A 646 14.06 -21.80 8.37
CA ASN A 646 14.13 -23.15 8.90
C ASN A 646 15.13 -24.02 8.12
N ALA A 647 15.19 -23.90 6.79
CA ALA A 647 16.16 -24.59 5.95
C ALA A 647 17.61 -24.17 6.28
N ILE A 648 17.87 -22.87 6.48
CA ILE A 648 19.19 -22.38 6.90
C ILE A 648 19.56 -22.92 8.28
N ARG A 649 18.62 -22.94 9.24
CA ARG A 649 18.85 -23.46 10.58
C ARG A 649 19.13 -24.97 10.54
N LEU A 650 18.33 -25.72 9.79
CA LEU A 650 18.51 -27.15 9.56
C LEU A 650 19.91 -27.45 9.00
N LYS A 651 20.34 -26.74 7.94
CA LYS A 651 21.70 -26.89 7.38
C LYS A 651 22.82 -26.40 8.29
N THR A 652 22.50 -25.62 9.33
CA THR A 652 23.48 -25.25 10.37
C THR A 652 23.70 -26.38 11.35
N ILE A 653 22.62 -27.07 11.73
CA ILE A 653 22.62 -28.17 12.70
C ILE A 653 23.11 -29.46 12.05
N ASN A 654 22.60 -29.76 10.86
CA ASN A 654 22.89 -30.95 10.08
C ASN A 654 23.28 -30.54 8.64
N PRO A 655 24.57 -30.23 8.39
CA PRO A 655 25.06 -29.82 7.08
C PRO A 655 24.90 -30.87 5.98
N ASP A 656 24.84 -32.15 6.34
CA ASP A 656 24.77 -33.26 5.37
C ASP A 656 23.32 -33.59 4.95
N CYS A 657 22.32 -33.17 5.73
CA CYS A 657 20.91 -33.32 5.36
C CYS A 657 20.62 -32.68 3.99
N GLN A 658 20.01 -33.44 3.10
CA GLN A 658 19.47 -32.93 1.84
C GLN A 658 18.18 -32.18 2.12
N VAL A 659 18.08 -30.94 1.65
CA VAL A 659 16.89 -30.11 1.85
C VAL A 659 16.40 -29.66 0.48
N THR A 660 15.17 -30.07 0.14
CA THR A 660 14.53 -29.74 -1.12
C THR A 660 13.26 -28.95 -0.85
N VAL A 661 13.15 -27.74 -1.40
CA VAL A 661 11.98 -26.87 -1.30
C VAL A 661 11.21 -26.92 -2.61
N LEU A 662 9.99 -27.45 -2.57
CA LEU A 662 9.05 -27.47 -3.69
C LEU A 662 8.24 -26.17 -3.66
N TYR A 663 8.28 -25.38 -4.74
CA TYR A 663 7.68 -24.04 -4.74
C TYR A 663 6.98 -23.67 -6.05
N LYS A 664 6.05 -22.72 -6.00
CA LYS A 664 5.50 -22.05 -7.20
C LYS A 664 6.34 -20.84 -7.57
N ASP A 665 6.49 -19.92 -6.60
CA ASP A 665 7.31 -18.72 -6.66
C ASP A 665 7.97 -18.45 -5.29
N ILE A 666 9.23 -17.98 -5.25
CA ILE A 666 9.91 -17.62 -4.00
C ILE A 666 9.73 -16.13 -3.69
N ILE A 667 8.94 -15.87 -2.65
CA ILE A 667 8.56 -14.52 -2.21
C ILE A 667 9.46 -14.05 -1.06
N THR A 668 10.69 -13.64 -1.39
CA THR A 668 11.68 -13.06 -0.46
C THR A 668 11.93 -11.58 -0.75
N TYR A 669 10.97 -10.73 -0.40
CA TYR A 669 10.99 -9.29 -0.70
C TYR A 669 11.92 -8.48 0.22
N GLY A 670 12.27 -7.27 -0.22
CA GLY A 670 13.22 -6.40 0.48
C GLY A 670 14.60 -7.04 0.68
N PHE A 671 15.21 -6.79 1.83
CA PHE A 671 16.50 -7.35 2.24
C PHE A 671 16.44 -8.85 2.57
N ARG A 672 15.27 -9.48 2.52
CA ARG A 672 15.15 -10.92 2.79
C ARG A 672 15.64 -11.78 1.62
N GLU A 673 15.78 -11.20 0.42
CA GLU A 673 16.34 -11.88 -0.75
C GLU A 673 17.72 -12.46 -0.49
N GLN A 674 18.56 -11.78 0.29
CA GLN A 674 19.91 -12.26 0.59
C GLN A 674 19.89 -13.63 1.27
N TYR A 675 18.85 -13.93 2.07
CA TYR A 675 18.72 -15.21 2.75
C TYR A 675 18.31 -16.32 1.81
N TYR A 676 17.57 -16.00 0.73
CA TYR A 676 17.33 -16.97 -0.33
C TYR A 676 18.63 -17.38 -1.02
N THR A 677 19.51 -16.42 -1.32
CA THR A 677 20.87 -16.71 -1.81
C THR A 677 21.68 -17.54 -0.82
N LYS A 678 21.69 -17.15 0.46
CA LYS A 678 22.39 -17.89 1.52
C LYS A 678 21.91 -19.33 1.69
N ALA A 679 20.62 -19.59 1.52
CA ALA A 679 20.07 -20.95 1.55
C ALA A 679 20.62 -21.80 0.39
N ARG A 680 20.66 -21.24 -0.82
CA ARG A 680 21.23 -21.91 -2.01
C ARG A 680 22.73 -22.17 -1.86
N GLU A 681 23.48 -21.21 -1.34
CA GLU A 681 24.92 -21.37 -1.04
C GLU A 681 25.19 -22.49 -0.03
N ARG A 682 24.23 -22.79 0.84
CA ARG A 682 24.30 -23.90 1.80
C ARG A 682 23.82 -25.23 1.23
N GLY A 683 23.48 -25.30 -0.06
CA GLY A 683 23.06 -26.52 -0.74
C GLY A 683 21.59 -26.88 -0.55
N VAL A 684 20.72 -25.91 -0.20
CA VAL A 684 19.27 -26.10 -0.28
C VAL A 684 18.86 -26.09 -1.76
N VAL A 685 18.17 -27.14 -2.20
CA VAL A 685 17.68 -27.29 -3.57
C VAL A 685 16.27 -26.73 -3.67
N PHE A 686 16.00 -25.93 -4.69
CA PHE A 686 14.69 -25.35 -4.95
C PHE A 686 14.15 -25.92 -6.25
N VAL A 687 12.97 -26.54 -6.20
CA VAL A 687 12.36 -27.20 -7.35
C VAL A 687 10.97 -26.63 -7.57
N ARG A 688 10.72 -26.16 -8.79
CA ARG A 688 9.48 -25.47 -9.12
C ARG A 688 8.39 -26.46 -9.53
N TYR A 689 7.16 -26.20 -9.11
CA TYR A 689 5.94 -26.83 -9.61
C TYR A 689 4.89 -25.77 -9.98
N ASP A 690 3.80 -26.17 -10.63
CA ASP A 690 2.69 -25.28 -10.99
C ASP A 690 1.33 -25.87 -10.61
N ASP A 691 0.26 -25.10 -10.84
CA ASP A 691 -1.11 -25.48 -10.47
C ASP A 691 -1.64 -26.69 -11.26
N ASN A 692 -1.09 -26.97 -12.45
CA ASN A 692 -1.49 -28.11 -13.26
C ASN A 692 -0.72 -29.38 -12.87
N HIS A 693 0.46 -29.23 -12.25
CA HIS A 693 1.37 -30.31 -11.87
C HIS A 693 1.74 -30.21 -10.38
N LEU A 694 0.75 -30.38 -9.51
CA LEU A 694 0.98 -30.38 -8.06
C LEU A 694 1.83 -31.60 -7.63
N PRO A 695 2.70 -31.48 -6.61
CA PRO A 695 3.39 -32.62 -6.03
C PRO A 695 2.39 -33.64 -5.52
N ILE A 696 2.69 -34.92 -5.73
CA ILE A 696 1.91 -36.06 -5.21
C ILE A 696 2.67 -36.62 -4.02
N VAL A 697 1.96 -36.88 -2.93
CA VAL A 697 2.55 -37.42 -1.70
C VAL A 697 1.81 -38.69 -1.31
N GLU A 698 2.56 -39.78 -1.15
CA GLU A 698 2.04 -41.10 -0.79
C GLU A 698 2.84 -41.70 0.36
N SER A 699 2.24 -42.63 1.10
CA SER A 699 2.92 -43.45 2.10
C SER A 699 3.05 -44.88 1.61
N ASN A 700 4.27 -45.41 1.60
CA ASN A 700 4.56 -46.78 1.22
C ASN A 700 5.42 -47.46 2.30
N ASN A 701 4.86 -48.49 2.94
CA ASN A 701 5.50 -49.22 4.06
C ASN A 701 6.01 -48.30 5.19
N GLY A 702 5.31 -47.19 5.45
CA GLY A 702 5.69 -46.21 6.48
C GLY A 702 6.74 -45.17 6.04
N ASN A 703 7.18 -45.19 4.78
CA ASN A 703 8.03 -44.15 4.21
C ASN A 703 7.20 -43.20 3.35
N ILE A 704 7.51 -41.91 3.40
CA ILE A 704 6.89 -40.90 2.53
C ILE A 704 7.59 -40.94 1.16
N ILE A 705 6.80 -40.90 0.10
CA ILE A 705 7.26 -40.72 -1.28
C ILE A 705 6.64 -39.44 -1.81
N VAL A 706 7.46 -38.55 -2.36
CA VAL A 706 7.00 -37.31 -3.00
C VAL A 706 7.40 -37.34 -4.46
N THR A 707 6.41 -37.26 -5.35
CA THR A 707 6.61 -37.29 -6.81
C THR A 707 6.18 -35.96 -7.41
N LEU A 708 7.01 -35.40 -8.29
CA LEU A 708 6.67 -34.21 -9.07
C LEU A 708 7.39 -34.19 -10.42
N THR A 709 6.84 -33.45 -11.37
CA THR A 709 7.49 -33.17 -12.65
C THR A 709 8.31 -31.88 -12.55
N GLU A 710 9.62 -31.97 -12.76
CA GLU A 710 10.49 -30.80 -12.88
C GLU A 710 10.28 -30.16 -14.26
N GLN A 711 9.81 -28.92 -14.25
CA GLN A 711 9.29 -28.23 -15.43
C GLN A 711 10.37 -27.85 -16.45
N MET A 712 11.61 -27.57 -16.02
CA MET A 712 12.68 -27.14 -16.93
C MET A 712 13.31 -28.31 -17.69
N LEU A 713 13.38 -29.48 -17.05
CA LEU A 713 13.96 -30.70 -17.61
C LEU A 713 12.91 -31.64 -18.20
N ASP A 714 11.63 -31.38 -17.98
CA ASP A 714 10.49 -32.27 -18.29
C ASP A 714 10.75 -33.70 -17.80
N ARG A 715 11.11 -33.80 -16.51
CA ARG A 715 11.46 -35.07 -15.88
C ARG A 715 10.71 -35.27 -14.59
N GLU A 716 10.20 -36.48 -14.43
CA GLU A 716 9.68 -36.94 -13.15
C GLU A 716 10.83 -37.06 -12.14
N MET A 717 10.60 -36.52 -10.96
CA MET A 717 11.52 -36.56 -9.83
C MET A 717 10.80 -37.20 -8.65
N ILE A 718 11.41 -38.23 -8.09
CA ILE A 718 10.89 -38.99 -6.94
C ILE A 718 11.82 -38.75 -5.76
N LEU A 719 11.26 -38.27 -4.65
CA LEU A 719 11.96 -37.97 -3.40
C LEU A 719 11.46 -38.89 -2.29
N HIS A 720 12.35 -39.26 -1.38
CA HIS A 720 12.07 -40.16 -0.25
C HIS A 720 12.44 -39.45 1.07
N PRO A 721 11.70 -38.39 1.46
CA PRO A 721 12.02 -37.64 2.66
C PRO A 721 11.82 -38.46 3.93
N ASP A 722 12.76 -38.29 4.88
CA ASP A 722 12.55 -38.67 6.28
C ASP A 722 11.55 -37.74 6.97
N LEU A 723 11.44 -36.49 6.47
CA LEU A 723 10.51 -35.49 6.97
C LEU A 723 9.92 -34.64 5.84
N LEU A 724 8.59 -34.60 5.79
CA LEU A 724 7.81 -33.74 4.91
C LEU A 724 7.30 -32.53 5.71
N VAL A 725 7.60 -31.33 5.23
CA VAL A 725 7.29 -30.08 5.94
C VAL A 725 6.39 -29.23 5.07
N LEU A 726 5.21 -28.89 5.57
CA LEU A 726 4.20 -28.16 4.83
C LEU A 726 4.17 -26.69 5.27
N SER A 727 4.33 -25.80 4.30
CA SER A 727 4.16 -24.36 4.52
C SER A 727 2.72 -23.98 4.23
N THR A 728 1.87 -24.17 5.23
CA THR A 728 0.42 -23.97 5.12
C THR A 728 0.02 -22.49 5.09
N SER A 729 -1.16 -22.20 4.53
CA SER A 729 -1.75 -20.86 4.49
C SER A 729 -2.05 -20.33 5.91
N ILE A 730 -2.04 -19.01 6.08
CA ILE A 730 -2.51 -18.35 7.30
C ILE A 730 -3.98 -17.99 7.12
N GLN A 731 -4.83 -18.57 7.94
CA GLN A 731 -6.25 -18.27 7.99
C GLN A 731 -6.60 -17.36 9.18
N PRO A 732 -7.73 -16.63 9.14
CA PRO A 732 -8.23 -15.90 10.29
C PRO A 732 -8.38 -16.81 11.52
N SER A 733 -8.10 -16.27 12.71
CA SER A 733 -8.30 -16.99 13.97
C SER A 733 -9.77 -17.43 14.13
N SER A 734 -10.00 -18.59 14.75
CA SER A 734 -11.35 -19.09 15.05
C SER A 734 -12.17 -18.03 15.80
N GLY A 735 -13.43 -17.79 15.40
CA GLY A 735 -14.31 -16.78 15.98
C GLY A 735 -14.22 -15.38 15.34
N THR A 736 -13.32 -15.16 14.37
CA THR A 736 -13.14 -13.83 13.75
C THR A 736 -14.41 -13.35 13.03
N LYS A 737 -15.14 -14.27 12.35
CA LYS A 737 -16.38 -13.93 11.64
C LYS A 737 -17.48 -13.44 12.59
N GLU A 738 -17.59 -14.10 13.74
CA GLU A 738 -18.53 -13.78 14.80
C GLU A 738 -18.16 -12.45 15.44
N LEU A 739 -16.88 -12.23 15.74
CA LEU A 739 -16.37 -10.98 16.31
C LEU A 739 -16.61 -9.79 15.36
N ALA A 740 -16.37 -9.94 14.06
CA ALA A 740 -16.61 -8.84 13.12
C ALA A 740 -18.09 -8.48 13.00
N LYS A 741 -18.99 -9.49 13.02
CA LYS A 741 -20.45 -9.25 13.09
C LYS A 741 -20.81 -8.49 14.36
N LEU A 742 -20.23 -8.87 15.50
CA LEU A 742 -20.45 -8.22 16.79
C LEU A 742 -20.03 -6.75 16.75
N LEU A 743 -18.83 -6.47 16.24
CA LEU A 743 -18.25 -5.13 16.13
C LEU A 743 -18.81 -4.32 14.95
N LYS A 744 -19.63 -4.93 14.09
CA LYS A 744 -20.20 -4.33 12.86
C LYS A 744 -19.13 -3.79 11.90
N VAL A 745 -18.05 -4.55 11.74
CA VAL A 745 -16.93 -4.22 10.83
C VAL A 745 -16.87 -5.21 9.66
N PRO A 746 -16.42 -4.78 8.47
CA PRO A 746 -16.25 -5.69 7.34
C PRO A 746 -15.09 -6.68 7.57
N ILE A 747 -15.25 -7.90 7.05
CA ILE A 747 -14.17 -8.90 6.86
C ILE A 747 -13.87 -9.00 5.38
#